data_AF-A0A3N5QR43-F1
#
_entry.id   AF-A0A3N5QR43-F1
#
_cell.length_a   1.000
_cell.length_b   1.000
_cell.length_c   1.000
_cell.angle_alpha   90.00
_cell.angle_beta   90.00
_cell.angle_gamma   90.00
#
_symmetry.space_group_name_H-M   'P 1'
#
loop_
_entity.id
_entity.type
_entity.pdbx_description
1 polymer ?
#
loop_
_entity_poly.entity_id
_entity_poly.type
_entity_poly.pdbx_seq_one_letter_code
_entity_poly.pdbx_strand_id
1 'polypeptide(L)'
;MPRVKEQKDDFETRRRSLASLSEEDLKKRFWDLCEQVTRPLIELAYQHTSPSIERSVLMRMGVNSLMSNAIVGRLLKENLLGKGAGHALLRLMHREKKSVLEAARAICEGRTLVDLFQDKNVTVQQLKVKASAATQNSSMPSVAAIPPKLDPKQKLDIPALMKDLEHYHPRRRGWTWRKAGPQTYFKFAYRDMSEPLKNSIGLPASRYFDNIDPQPKQVITTEIASGRFEDDIRRMRMAAWHGSDHIMVIRTMGQSHFDSLIEGTPEGVGGVPISRKQLRATRRALDLIEDEVGRPINFHSYVSGVAGPEMAVLFVEEGVNGAHQDPQYNVLYRNINMVRSFVDAAVAKHIMAFGNIFQIDGAHNANATAREAWCVMPELLVQHGINCAFSVKAGMKKENIGLSTVPPNSAPAPKLWFDLPYAVALRDFFQEFKFRAQQNTRYIESDIEEATRTHVVDTLISALTHADVQSTITPDEGRNVPWHYNNIRGIQTAKQTLISLDGIKEMVEIKREGPLGHMARELKERAVLFLEDMVKNGGYFQAVADGQFVDSGQYPERHSDGIARDPEGGIAAGSIVKREKDYLAPVTAHFGYNSLEQTADLSGADTFSNPDLIPWTDELDPEDNVHQRLRQLEEDRRKHLLKPEVEWHGDGIVQINVFFPVSLDLAEAAALELAAKMN
;
A
#
# COMPACT_ATOMS: atom_id res chain seq x y z
N MET A 1 31.92 2.07 10.99
CA MET A 1 31.38 1.22 12.06
C MET A 1 32.21 -0.06 12.14
N PRO A 2 32.60 -0.56 13.33
CA PRO A 2 33.26 -1.86 13.45
C PRO A 2 32.32 -2.94 12.88
N ARG A 3 32.87 -3.88 12.08
CA ARG A 3 32.09 -5.02 11.58
C ARG A 3 31.53 -5.80 12.78
N VAL A 4 30.21 -5.93 12.83
CA VAL A 4 29.56 -6.92 13.70
C VAL A 4 30.17 -8.28 13.37
N LYS A 5 30.52 -9.05 14.39
CA LYS A 5 31.13 -10.38 14.22
C LYS A 5 30.05 -11.39 13.91
N GLU A 6 30.35 -12.32 13.00
CA GLU A 6 29.53 -13.51 12.77
C GLU A 6 29.15 -14.18 14.09
N GLN A 7 27.88 -14.56 14.21
CA GLN A 7 27.31 -15.26 15.34
C GLN A 7 26.90 -16.65 14.89
N LYS A 8 27.48 -17.68 15.51
CA LYS A 8 27.09 -19.08 15.26
C LYS A 8 25.68 -19.33 15.79
N ASP A 9 24.96 -20.26 15.15
CA ASP A 9 23.65 -20.71 15.65
C ASP A 9 23.79 -21.32 17.06
N ASP A 10 23.16 -20.68 18.04
CA ASP A 10 23.08 -21.11 19.43
C ASP A 10 21.62 -21.37 19.88
N PHE A 11 20.70 -21.50 18.92
CA PHE A 11 19.26 -21.64 19.16
C PHE A 11 18.92 -22.72 20.19
N GLU A 12 19.48 -23.92 20.06
CA GLU A 12 19.21 -25.06 20.96
C GLU A 12 19.59 -24.80 22.42
N THR A 13 20.54 -23.90 22.67
CA THR A 13 20.89 -23.47 24.02
C THR A 13 19.89 -22.42 24.52
N ARG A 14 19.60 -21.43 23.67
CA ARG A 14 18.73 -20.29 24.01
C ARG A 14 17.28 -20.67 24.22
N ARG A 15 16.74 -21.59 23.40
CA ARG A 15 15.34 -22.04 23.49
C ARG A 15 14.98 -22.67 24.84
N ARG A 16 15.97 -23.14 25.61
CA ARG A 16 15.75 -23.74 26.94
C ARG A 16 15.06 -22.79 27.92
N SER A 17 15.27 -21.47 27.79
CA SER A 17 14.57 -20.48 28.62
C SER A 17 13.07 -20.36 28.28
N LEU A 18 12.67 -20.79 27.08
CA LEU A 18 11.30 -20.73 26.57
C LEU A 18 10.58 -22.08 26.65
N ALA A 19 11.29 -23.16 26.98
CA ALA A 19 10.77 -24.53 26.95
C ALA A 19 9.59 -24.77 27.90
N SER A 20 9.51 -24.03 29.02
CA SER A 20 8.41 -24.13 29.98
C SER A 20 7.16 -23.32 29.59
N LEU A 21 7.24 -22.46 28.56
CA LEU A 21 6.12 -21.63 28.15
C LEU A 21 5.11 -22.43 27.33
N SER A 22 3.83 -22.31 27.65
CA SER A 22 2.76 -22.81 26.76
C SER A 22 2.74 -22.03 25.44
N GLU A 23 1.96 -22.48 24.45
CA GLU A 23 1.77 -21.72 23.20
C GLU A 23 1.20 -20.32 23.46
N GLU A 24 0.24 -20.21 24.38
CA GLU A 24 -0.37 -18.93 24.76
C GLU A 24 0.61 -18.02 25.52
N ASP A 25 1.41 -18.58 26.44
CA ASP A 25 2.43 -17.79 27.15
C ASP A 25 3.52 -17.29 26.19
N LEU A 26 3.92 -18.12 25.22
CA LEU A 26 4.90 -17.73 24.20
C LEU A 26 4.35 -16.61 23.30
N LYS A 27 3.08 -16.72 22.87
CA LYS A 27 2.38 -15.68 22.11
C LYS A 27 2.27 -14.39 22.93
N LYS A 28 1.88 -14.48 24.20
CA LYS A 28 1.83 -13.32 25.10
C LYS A 28 3.20 -12.66 25.23
N ARG A 29 4.26 -13.46 25.44
CA ARG A 29 5.64 -12.98 25.53
C ARG A 29 6.06 -12.24 24.25
N PHE A 30 5.75 -12.79 23.08
CA PHE A 30 6.00 -12.15 21.79
C PHE A 30 5.37 -10.75 21.70
N TRP A 31 4.08 -10.62 22.03
CA TRP A 31 3.38 -9.34 21.99
C TRP A 31 3.84 -8.36 23.07
N ASP A 32 4.11 -8.83 24.30
CA ASP A 32 4.70 -8.00 25.37
C ASP A 32 6.04 -7.38 24.92
N LEU A 33 6.85 -8.12 24.16
CA LEU A 33 8.11 -7.62 23.62
C LEU A 33 7.89 -6.65 22.45
N CYS A 34 6.97 -6.94 21.52
CA CYS A 34 6.59 -6.00 20.45
C CYS A 34 6.13 -4.65 21.03
N GLU A 35 5.35 -4.68 22.12
CA GLU A 35 4.93 -3.47 22.81
C GLU A 35 6.09 -2.71 23.46
N GLN A 36 7.04 -3.40 24.07
CA GLN A 36 8.24 -2.78 24.64
C GLN A 36 9.10 -2.11 23.58
N VAL A 37 9.27 -2.75 22.41
CA VAL A 37 10.01 -2.19 21.26
C VAL A 37 9.29 -0.96 20.69
N THR A 38 7.97 -1.00 20.55
CA THR A 38 7.20 0.04 19.85
C THR A 38 6.84 1.25 20.71
N ARG A 39 6.71 1.08 22.04
CA ARG A 39 6.37 2.18 22.96
C ARG A 39 7.27 3.43 22.81
N PRO A 40 8.62 3.33 22.87
CA PRO A 40 9.47 4.52 22.71
C PRO A 40 9.34 5.17 21.32
N LEU A 41 9.05 4.38 20.27
CA LEU A 41 8.85 4.90 18.91
C LEU A 41 7.57 5.73 18.80
N ILE A 42 6.49 5.28 19.46
CA ILE A 42 5.22 6.00 19.55
C ILE A 42 5.34 7.27 20.39
N GLU A 43 6.05 7.21 21.52
CA GLU A 43 6.32 8.38 22.37
C GLU A 43 7.14 9.44 21.62
N LEU A 44 8.16 9.02 20.86
CA LEU A 44 8.95 9.89 19.99
C LEU A 44 8.08 10.59 18.95
N ALA A 45 7.24 9.83 18.24
CA ALA A 45 6.31 10.35 17.25
C ALA A 45 5.27 11.31 17.85
N TYR A 46 4.84 11.05 19.08
CA TYR A 46 3.89 11.92 19.77
C TYR A 46 4.48 13.31 20.07
N GLN A 47 5.79 13.37 20.40
CA GLN A 47 6.46 14.60 20.83
C GLN A 47 7.11 15.41 19.69
N HIS A 48 7.19 14.86 18.48
CA HIS A 48 7.89 15.49 17.36
C HIS A 48 6.96 15.73 16.17
N THR A 49 7.36 16.67 15.33
CA THR A 49 6.79 16.90 14.01
C THR A 49 7.88 16.83 12.95
N SER A 50 7.48 16.91 11.68
CA SER A 50 8.36 16.89 10.51
C SER A 50 7.80 17.81 9.42
N PRO A 51 8.61 18.18 8.42
CA PRO A 51 8.14 18.93 7.26
C PRO A 51 6.91 18.30 6.59
N SER A 52 6.88 16.97 6.40
CA SER A 52 5.73 16.31 5.76
C SER A 52 4.47 16.34 6.63
N ILE A 53 4.61 16.19 7.96
CA ILE A 53 3.48 16.33 8.88
C ILE A 53 2.87 17.72 8.73
N GLU A 54 3.69 18.77 8.74
CA GLU A 54 3.22 20.14 8.63
C GLU A 54 2.60 20.46 7.25
N ARG A 55 3.15 19.90 6.16
CA ARG A 55 2.50 19.98 4.84
C ARG A 55 1.15 19.28 4.82
N SER A 56 1.02 18.13 5.47
CA SER A 56 -0.26 17.42 5.56
C SER A 56 -1.31 18.18 6.39
N VAL A 57 -0.89 18.99 7.36
CA VAL A 57 -1.78 19.93 8.08
C VAL A 57 -2.24 21.05 7.15
N LEU A 58 -1.32 21.69 6.42
CA LEU A 58 -1.65 22.78 5.49
C LEU A 58 -2.58 22.31 4.35
N MET A 59 -2.34 21.11 3.81
CA MET A 59 -3.23 20.49 2.82
C MET A 59 -4.66 20.36 3.35
N ARG A 60 -4.83 19.85 4.58
CA ARG A 60 -6.14 19.74 5.22
C ARG A 60 -6.79 21.09 5.49
N MET A 61 -6.01 22.16 5.62
CA MET A 61 -6.55 23.52 5.71
C MET A 61 -6.95 24.11 4.34
N GLY A 62 -6.72 23.40 3.23
CA GLY A 62 -7.05 23.84 1.87
C GLY A 62 -5.91 24.53 1.12
N VAL A 63 -4.66 24.37 1.57
CA VAL A 63 -3.48 24.92 0.89
C VAL A 63 -2.89 23.86 -0.06
N ASN A 64 -2.58 24.24 -1.31
CA ASN A 64 -2.02 23.29 -2.28
C ASN A 64 -0.59 22.83 -1.90
N SER A 65 -0.13 21.75 -2.54
CA SER A 65 1.17 21.12 -2.27
C SER A 65 2.36 22.09 -2.47
N LEU A 66 2.34 22.89 -3.53
CA LEU A 66 3.37 23.88 -3.85
C LEU A 66 3.51 24.96 -2.76
N MET A 67 2.39 25.56 -2.35
CA MET A 67 2.38 26.57 -1.28
C MET A 67 2.70 25.95 0.07
N SER A 68 2.25 24.72 0.33
CA SER A 68 2.56 23.99 1.57
C SER A 68 4.06 23.78 1.73
N ASN A 69 4.75 23.38 0.65
CA ASN A 69 6.21 23.31 0.59
C ASN A 69 6.88 24.64 0.93
N ALA A 70 6.44 25.73 0.29
CA ALA A 70 7.01 27.05 0.49
C ALA A 70 6.84 27.55 1.94
N ILE A 71 5.65 27.36 2.52
CA ILE A 71 5.33 27.75 3.90
C ILE A 71 6.20 26.97 4.89
N VAL A 72 6.27 25.64 4.77
CA VAL A 72 7.09 24.81 5.66
C VAL A 72 8.57 25.15 5.54
N GLY A 73 9.06 25.38 4.32
CA GLY A 73 10.42 25.86 4.09
C GLY A 73 10.71 27.20 4.78
N ARG A 74 9.71 28.09 4.88
CA ARG A 74 9.84 29.35 5.63
C ARG A 74 9.88 29.13 7.14
N LEU A 75 9.00 28.27 7.68
CA LEU A 75 9.00 27.94 9.10
C LEU A 75 10.32 27.30 9.54
N LEU A 76 10.91 26.45 8.71
CA LEU A 76 12.23 25.88 8.97
C LEU A 76 13.31 26.96 9.06
N LYS A 77 13.35 27.88 8.09
CA LYS A 77 14.31 29.00 8.08
C LYS A 77 14.18 29.92 9.30
N GLU A 78 12.95 30.10 9.80
CA GLU A 78 12.67 30.95 10.97
C GLU A 78 12.68 30.17 12.31
N ASN A 79 13.01 28.88 12.32
CA ASN A 79 12.98 28.00 13.50
C ASN A 79 11.60 27.92 14.19
N LEU A 80 10.52 27.97 13.41
CA LEU A 80 9.14 27.99 13.91
C LEU A 80 8.38 26.68 13.68
N LEU A 81 9.00 25.64 13.11
CA LEU A 81 8.30 24.38 12.83
C LEU A 81 7.76 23.73 14.12
N GLY A 82 8.45 23.90 15.25
CA GLY A 82 8.01 23.45 16.58
C GLY A 82 6.72 24.12 17.08
N LYS A 83 6.28 25.22 16.47
CA LYS A 83 4.99 25.88 16.71
C LYS A 83 3.82 25.32 15.90
N GLY A 84 4.12 24.65 14.78
CA GLY A 84 3.15 24.13 13.82
C GLY A 84 2.82 25.12 12.69
N ALA A 85 2.77 24.63 11.45
CA ALA A 85 2.45 25.43 10.28
C ALA A 85 0.99 25.89 10.26
N GLY A 86 0.07 25.03 10.69
CA GLY A 86 -1.33 25.40 10.86
C GLY A 86 -1.53 26.50 11.90
N HIS A 87 -0.74 26.50 12.97
CA HIS A 87 -0.74 27.57 13.97
C HIS A 87 -0.30 28.91 13.39
N ALA A 88 0.82 28.93 12.65
CA ALA A 88 1.32 30.13 12.01
C ALA A 88 0.30 30.71 11.02
N LEU A 89 -0.33 29.84 10.22
CA LEU A 89 -1.36 30.24 9.26
C LEU A 89 -2.59 30.82 9.97
N LEU A 90 -3.10 30.16 11.01
CA LEU A 90 -4.25 30.67 11.79
C LEU A 90 -3.97 32.01 12.45
N ARG A 91 -2.78 32.20 13.04
CA ARG A 91 -2.40 33.48 13.66
C ARG A 91 -2.37 34.60 12.63
N LEU A 92 -1.84 34.33 11.44
CA LEU A 92 -1.80 35.31 10.36
C LEU A 92 -3.20 35.67 9.87
N MET A 93 -4.06 34.67 9.65
CA MET A 93 -5.47 34.87 9.28
C MET A 93 -6.19 35.77 10.31
N HIS A 94 -6.03 35.47 11.59
CA HIS A 94 -6.68 36.23 12.66
C HIS A 94 -6.17 37.69 12.73
N ARG A 95 -4.85 37.86 12.72
CA ARG A 95 -4.22 39.17 12.91
C ARG A 95 -4.44 40.11 11.73
N GLU A 96 -4.38 39.56 10.50
CA GLU A 96 -4.49 40.35 9.27
C GLU A 96 -5.88 40.25 8.62
N LYS A 97 -6.83 39.55 9.26
CA LYS A 97 -8.20 39.31 8.76
C LYS A 97 -8.24 38.75 7.34
N LYS A 98 -7.31 37.84 7.04
CA LYS A 98 -7.15 37.18 5.74
C LYS A 98 -7.86 35.82 5.72
N SER A 99 -8.34 35.42 4.56
CA SER A 99 -8.70 34.02 4.28
C SER A 99 -7.47 33.12 4.35
N VAL A 100 -7.68 31.80 4.40
CA VAL A 100 -6.59 30.80 4.39
C VAL A 100 -5.64 31.02 3.22
N LEU A 101 -6.19 31.18 2.01
CA LEU A 101 -5.39 31.32 0.79
C LEU A 101 -4.64 32.65 0.73
N GLU A 102 -5.26 33.75 1.16
CA GLU A 102 -4.58 35.06 1.24
C GLU A 102 -3.44 35.05 2.27
N ALA A 103 -3.66 34.41 3.42
CA ALA A 103 -2.63 34.24 4.43
C ALA A 103 -1.49 33.36 3.89
N ALA A 104 -1.82 32.22 3.27
CA ALA A 104 -0.84 31.30 2.69
C ALA A 104 0.01 31.99 1.59
N ARG A 105 -0.62 32.79 0.71
CA ARG A 105 0.09 33.59 -0.30
C ARG A 105 1.01 34.62 0.34
N ALA A 106 0.55 35.35 1.35
CA ALA A 106 1.36 36.35 2.03
C ALA A 106 2.65 35.74 2.63
N ILE A 107 2.57 34.53 3.20
CA ILE A 107 3.75 33.81 3.70
C ILE A 107 4.71 33.48 2.54
N CYS A 108 4.18 32.97 1.42
CA CYS A 108 4.97 32.66 0.23
C CYS A 108 5.64 33.91 -0.37
N GLU A 109 4.98 35.07 -0.30
CA GLU A 109 5.48 36.38 -0.76
C GLU A 109 6.44 37.06 0.22
N GLY A 110 6.78 36.39 1.33
CA GLY A 110 7.86 36.81 2.22
C GLY A 110 7.44 37.42 3.54
N ARG A 111 6.16 37.35 3.92
CA ARG A 111 5.67 37.77 5.24
C ARG A 111 6.39 36.99 6.35
N THR A 112 7.12 37.71 7.20
CA THR A 112 7.79 37.14 8.38
C THR A 112 6.79 36.55 9.37
N LEU A 113 7.13 35.45 10.03
CA LEU A 113 6.21 34.77 10.96
C LEU A 113 6.61 34.96 12.42
N VAL A 114 7.86 35.33 12.70
CA VAL A 114 8.41 35.51 14.06
C VAL A 114 7.54 36.42 14.93
N ASP A 115 7.02 37.52 14.38
CA ASP A 115 6.19 38.48 15.10
C ASP A 115 4.79 37.96 15.45
N LEU A 116 4.31 36.89 14.77
CA LEU A 116 3.03 36.26 15.10
C LEU A 116 3.04 35.57 16.47
N PHE A 117 4.21 35.13 16.91
CA PHE A 117 4.39 34.39 18.17
C PHE A 117 4.91 35.25 19.33
N GLN A 118 5.06 36.56 19.11
CA GLN A 118 5.43 37.53 20.16
C GLN A 118 4.22 38.01 20.97
N ASP A 119 3.02 37.99 20.38
CA ASP A 119 1.78 38.37 21.05
C ASP A 119 1.24 37.21 21.91
N LYS A 120 1.42 37.34 23.23
CA LYS A 120 0.97 36.37 24.24
C LYS A 120 -0.54 36.42 24.52
N ASN A 121 -1.26 37.42 23.99
CA ASN A 121 -2.68 37.61 24.29
C ASN A 121 -3.63 36.84 23.36
N VAL A 122 -3.13 36.30 22.24
CA VAL A 122 -3.90 35.45 21.33
C VAL A 122 -3.85 33.99 21.82
N THR A 123 -4.90 33.56 22.51
CA THR A 123 -5.08 32.17 22.91
C THR A 123 -5.69 31.35 21.77
N VAL A 124 -5.45 30.04 21.74
CA VAL A 124 -6.04 29.12 20.74
C VAL A 124 -7.58 29.24 20.73
N GLN A 125 -8.20 29.53 21.87
CA GLN A 125 -9.64 29.76 22.03
C GLN A 125 -10.17 31.01 21.31
N GLN A 126 -9.31 32.03 21.08
CA GLN A 126 -9.66 33.24 20.33
C GLN A 126 -9.52 33.05 18.81
N LEU A 127 -8.71 32.08 18.38
CA LEU A 127 -8.59 31.65 16.99
C LEU A 127 -9.83 30.82 16.65
N LYS A 128 -10.98 31.48 16.42
CA LYS A 128 -12.16 30.78 15.90
C LYS A 128 -11.79 30.21 14.54
N VAL A 129 -11.72 28.88 14.44
CA VAL A 129 -11.73 28.17 13.17
C VAL A 129 -13.14 28.27 12.60
N LYS A 130 -13.52 29.47 12.17
CA LYS A 130 -14.75 29.66 11.40
C LYS A 130 -14.43 29.21 9.99
N ALA A 131 -15.18 28.22 9.50
CA ALA A 131 -15.25 27.92 8.08
C ALA A 131 -15.32 29.26 7.33
N SER A 132 -14.30 29.57 6.53
CA SER A 132 -14.42 30.71 5.63
C SER A 132 -15.58 30.35 4.72
N ALA A 133 -16.65 31.14 4.75
CA ALA A 133 -17.69 31.05 3.75
C ALA A 133 -16.99 31.18 2.39
N ALA A 134 -16.82 30.06 1.70
CA ALA A 134 -16.43 30.05 0.32
C ALA A 134 -17.46 30.93 -0.39
N THR A 135 -16.99 32.06 -0.91
CA THR A 135 -17.83 33.00 -1.63
C THR A 135 -18.32 32.28 -2.87
N GLN A 136 -19.60 31.88 -2.82
CA GLN A 136 -20.34 31.39 -3.97
C GLN A 136 -20.40 32.49 -5.04
N ASN A 137 -19.83 32.16 -6.19
CA ASN A 137 -20.25 32.55 -7.54
C ASN A 137 -19.68 31.41 -8.40
N SER A 138 -20.42 30.60 -9.13
CA SER A 138 -21.71 30.81 -9.79
C SER A 138 -22.23 29.42 -10.20
N SER A 139 -23.57 29.27 -10.28
CA SER A 139 -24.31 28.23 -11.00
C SER A 139 -23.57 26.92 -11.27
N MET A 140 -23.93 25.82 -10.59
CA MET A 140 -23.56 24.48 -11.06
C MET A 140 -23.95 24.37 -12.54
N PRO A 141 -22.99 24.28 -13.48
CA PRO A 141 -23.32 23.71 -14.76
C PRO A 141 -23.73 22.28 -14.45
N SER A 142 -24.79 21.77 -15.11
CA SER A 142 -25.04 20.33 -15.04
C SER A 142 -23.75 19.63 -15.44
N VAL A 143 -23.12 18.93 -14.51
CA VAL A 143 -22.04 17.99 -14.81
C VAL A 143 -22.49 17.24 -16.04
N ALA A 144 -21.73 17.32 -17.14
CA ALA A 144 -22.05 16.53 -18.31
C ALA A 144 -22.03 15.08 -17.83
N ALA A 145 -23.23 14.51 -17.66
CA ALA A 145 -23.40 13.23 -17.03
C ALA A 145 -22.64 12.21 -17.85
N ILE A 146 -21.51 11.72 -17.33
CA ILE A 146 -21.01 10.42 -17.78
C ILE A 146 -22.20 9.48 -17.68
N PRO A 147 -22.53 8.72 -18.73
CA PRO A 147 -23.72 7.90 -18.73
C PRO A 147 -23.77 7.12 -17.40
N PRO A 148 -24.86 7.22 -16.63
CA PRO A 148 -24.91 6.77 -15.24
C PRO A 148 -24.77 5.25 -15.09
N LYS A 149 -24.54 4.54 -16.19
CA LYS A 149 -24.35 3.10 -16.27
C LYS A 149 -23.48 2.77 -17.47
N LEU A 150 -22.46 1.95 -17.26
CA LEU A 150 -21.68 1.38 -18.36
C LEU A 150 -22.54 0.39 -19.16
N ASP A 151 -22.38 0.40 -20.47
CA ASP A 151 -22.87 -0.65 -21.35
C ASP A 151 -21.75 -1.71 -21.52
N PRO A 152 -21.98 -2.98 -21.15
CA PRO A 152 -21.02 -4.06 -21.37
C PRO A 152 -20.56 -4.21 -22.82
N LYS A 153 -21.37 -3.76 -23.79
CA LYS A 153 -21.06 -3.84 -25.22
C LYS A 153 -20.26 -2.65 -25.74
N GLN A 154 -20.01 -1.63 -24.92
CA GLN A 154 -19.26 -0.44 -25.30
C GLN A 154 -17.93 -0.37 -24.53
N LYS A 155 -16.88 0.09 -25.22
CA LYS A 155 -15.59 0.39 -24.58
C LYS A 155 -15.77 1.54 -23.58
N LEU A 156 -14.92 1.55 -22.57
CA LEU A 156 -14.88 2.67 -21.63
C LEU A 156 -14.36 3.93 -22.35
N ASP A 157 -15.05 5.05 -22.17
CA ASP A 157 -14.69 6.32 -22.81
C ASP A 157 -13.67 7.09 -21.95
N ILE A 158 -12.39 6.81 -22.16
CA ILE A 158 -11.28 7.38 -21.39
C ILE A 158 -11.23 8.92 -21.48
N PRO A 159 -11.32 9.57 -22.67
CA PRO A 159 -11.41 11.03 -22.74
C PRO A 159 -12.59 11.62 -21.95
N ALA A 160 -13.76 10.99 -21.95
CA ALA A 160 -14.91 11.46 -21.18
C ALA A 160 -14.69 11.33 -19.66
N LEU A 161 -13.94 10.32 -19.20
CA LEU A 161 -13.58 10.17 -17.79
C LEU A 161 -12.71 11.30 -17.26
N MET A 162 -11.89 11.92 -18.12
CA MET A 162 -10.97 12.99 -17.73
C MET A 162 -11.63 14.37 -17.60
N LYS A 163 -12.88 14.53 -18.04
CA LYS A 163 -13.61 15.81 -17.97
C LYS A 163 -14.12 16.09 -16.56
N ASP A 164 -13.99 17.34 -16.11
CA ASP A 164 -14.55 17.84 -14.85
C ASP A 164 -14.06 17.06 -13.61
N LEU A 165 -12.82 16.55 -13.62
CA LEU A 165 -12.26 15.80 -12.50
C LEU A 165 -12.08 16.66 -11.23
N GLU A 166 -11.98 17.98 -11.37
CA GLU A 166 -11.98 18.95 -10.27
C GLU A 166 -13.25 18.88 -9.41
N HIS A 167 -14.37 18.41 -9.99
CA HIS A 167 -15.67 18.29 -9.33
C HIS A 167 -16.01 16.86 -8.91
N TYR A 168 -15.13 15.89 -9.20
CA TYR A 168 -15.35 14.52 -8.78
C TYR A 168 -15.11 14.36 -7.26
N HIS A 169 -16.05 13.70 -6.60
CA HIS A 169 -15.90 13.21 -5.23
C HIS A 169 -16.17 11.69 -5.18
N PRO A 170 -15.40 10.94 -4.38
CA PRO A 170 -15.61 9.51 -4.21
C PRO A 170 -17.00 9.20 -3.67
N ARG A 171 -17.68 8.21 -4.28
CA ARG A 171 -19.01 7.77 -3.81
C ARG A 171 -18.96 7.00 -2.48
N ARG A 172 -17.80 6.47 -2.13
CA ARG A 172 -17.56 5.73 -0.89
C ARG A 172 -16.11 5.89 -0.41
N ARG A 173 -15.92 5.66 0.89
CA ARG A 173 -14.61 5.63 1.55
C ARG A 173 -14.48 4.34 2.36
N GLY A 174 -13.25 3.99 2.73
CA GLY A 174 -12.94 2.82 3.52
C GLY A 174 -12.92 1.50 2.75
N TRP A 175 -12.47 0.45 3.42
CA TRP A 175 -12.32 -0.89 2.87
C TRP A 175 -13.62 -1.71 2.88
N THR A 176 -13.82 -2.56 1.87
CA THR A 176 -14.94 -3.50 1.79
C THR A 176 -14.46 -4.94 1.67
N TRP A 177 -14.91 -5.80 2.59
CA TRP A 177 -14.70 -7.25 2.54
C TRP A 177 -15.80 -7.94 1.72
N ARG A 178 -15.49 -9.11 1.14
CA ARG A 178 -16.52 -9.98 0.56
C ARG A 178 -17.43 -10.54 1.65
N LYS A 179 -18.71 -10.69 1.32
CA LYS A 179 -19.68 -11.43 2.14
C LYS A 179 -19.73 -12.87 1.66
N ALA A 180 -19.39 -13.81 2.54
CA ALA A 180 -19.29 -15.23 2.22
C ALA A 180 -20.28 -16.09 3.02
N GLY A 181 -20.61 -17.23 2.46
CA GLY A 181 -21.46 -18.26 3.06
C GLY A 181 -21.77 -19.39 2.08
N PRO A 182 -22.66 -20.32 2.45
CA PRO A 182 -23.10 -21.37 1.54
C PRO A 182 -23.78 -20.78 0.31
N GLN A 183 -23.44 -21.28 -0.88
CA GLN A 183 -24.02 -20.85 -2.15
C GLN A 183 -24.48 -22.07 -2.95
N THR A 184 -25.39 -21.89 -3.89
CA THR A 184 -25.75 -22.94 -4.87
C THR A 184 -25.61 -22.36 -6.27
N TYR A 185 -24.79 -23.03 -7.09
CA TYR A 185 -24.61 -22.69 -8.49
C TYR A 185 -24.90 -23.95 -9.31
N PHE A 186 -25.75 -23.82 -10.35
CA PHE A 186 -26.17 -24.94 -11.18
C PHE A 186 -26.69 -26.12 -10.33
N LYS A 187 -25.95 -27.24 -10.28
CA LYS A 187 -26.29 -28.47 -9.54
C LYS A 187 -25.39 -28.69 -8.32
N PHE A 188 -24.52 -27.73 -7.98
CA PHE A 188 -23.53 -27.87 -6.93
C PHE A 188 -23.85 -26.93 -5.76
N ALA A 189 -23.83 -27.49 -4.55
CA ALA A 189 -23.77 -26.71 -3.33
C ALA A 189 -22.29 -26.36 -3.06
N TYR A 190 -22.03 -25.12 -2.68
CA TYR A 190 -20.72 -24.64 -2.27
C TYR A 190 -20.79 -24.25 -0.79
N ARG A 191 -19.72 -24.51 -0.04
CA ARG A 191 -19.68 -24.43 1.42
C ARG A 191 -19.42 -23.00 1.86
N ASP A 192 -18.44 -22.35 1.24
CA ASP A 192 -17.93 -21.06 1.72
C ASP A 192 -17.50 -20.17 0.53
N MET A 193 -18.50 -19.72 -0.23
CA MET A 193 -18.34 -18.83 -1.38
C MET A 193 -18.95 -17.46 -1.11
N SER A 194 -18.42 -16.44 -1.78
CA SER A 194 -18.97 -15.09 -1.73
C SER A 194 -20.21 -14.90 -2.61
N GLU A 195 -20.92 -13.80 -2.33
CA GLU A 195 -22.02 -13.33 -3.18
C GLU A 195 -21.56 -13.24 -4.66
N PRO A 196 -22.42 -13.70 -5.61
CA PRO A 196 -22.08 -13.68 -7.02
C PRO A 196 -21.94 -12.25 -7.55
N LEU A 197 -21.14 -12.11 -8.61
CA LEU A 197 -21.13 -10.88 -9.40
C LEU A 197 -22.41 -10.79 -10.25
N LYS A 198 -22.85 -9.57 -10.51
CA LYS A 198 -23.95 -9.27 -11.43
C LYS A 198 -23.57 -9.50 -12.89
N ASN A 199 -22.35 -9.09 -13.25
CA ASN A 199 -21.77 -9.27 -14.57
C ASN A 199 -20.34 -9.79 -14.39
N SER A 200 -20.01 -10.89 -15.02
CA SER A 200 -18.67 -11.48 -14.96
C SER A 200 -18.38 -12.40 -16.13
N ILE A 201 -17.11 -12.80 -16.25
CA ILE A 201 -16.64 -13.83 -17.16
C ILE A 201 -16.12 -15.00 -16.33
N GLY A 202 -16.89 -16.10 -16.38
CA GLY A 202 -16.53 -17.37 -15.77
C GLY A 202 -15.25 -17.98 -16.33
N LEU A 203 -14.75 -19.02 -15.66
CA LEU A 203 -13.64 -19.81 -16.19
C LEU A 203 -14.03 -20.47 -17.52
N PRO A 204 -13.12 -20.70 -18.48
CA PRO A 204 -13.48 -21.26 -19.78
C PRO A 204 -14.26 -22.58 -19.74
N ALA A 205 -14.00 -23.43 -18.73
CA ALA A 205 -14.70 -24.69 -18.53
C ALA A 205 -16.12 -24.53 -17.93
N SER A 206 -16.52 -23.34 -17.48
CA SER A 206 -17.87 -23.11 -16.91
C SER A 206 -18.98 -23.39 -17.93
N ARG A 207 -18.69 -23.34 -19.23
CA ARG A 207 -19.62 -23.72 -20.31
C ARG A 207 -20.21 -25.13 -20.17
N TYR A 208 -19.52 -26.04 -19.48
CA TYR A 208 -20.01 -27.39 -19.19
C TYR A 208 -20.96 -27.44 -17.97
N PHE A 209 -21.10 -26.33 -17.25
CA PHE A 209 -21.81 -26.21 -15.98
C PHE A 209 -22.75 -24.99 -15.98
N ASP A 210 -23.44 -24.72 -17.10
CA ASP A 210 -24.36 -23.59 -17.27
C ASP A 210 -23.71 -22.21 -17.08
N ASN A 211 -22.44 -22.09 -17.45
CA ASN A 211 -21.65 -20.85 -17.38
C ASN A 211 -21.58 -20.22 -15.98
N ILE A 212 -21.70 -21.02 -14.91
CA ILE A 212 -21.56 -20.52 -13.53
C ILE A 212 -20.20 -19.85 -13.28
N ASP A 213 -20.18 -18.85 -12.41
CA ASP A 213 -18.95 -18.17 -11.97
C ASP A 213 -18.91 -17.96 -10.45
N PRO A 214 -18.77 -19.05 -9.66
CA PRO A 214 -18.63 -18.96 -8.21
C PRO A 214 -17.47 -18.05 -7.82
N GLN A 215 -17.62 -17.30 -6.74
CA GLN A 215 -16.63 -16.33 -6.29
C GLN A 215 -16.05 -16.77 -4.93
N PRO A 216 -14.73 -16.93 -4.77
CA PRO A 216 -14.15 -17.34 -3.48
C PRO A 216 -14.39 -16.28 -2.40
N LYS A 217 -14.33 -16.67 -1.13
CA LYS A 217 -14.55 -15.75 0.01
C LYS A 217 -13.49 -14.67 0.18
N GLN A 218 -12.26 -14.91 -0.30
CA GLN A 218 -11.16 -13.96 -0.20
C GLN A 218 -11.38 -12.79 -1.15
N VAL A 219 -11.02 -11.59 -0.71
CA VAL A 219 -10.80 -10.46 -1.63
C VAL A 219 -9.63 -10.83 -2.54
N ILE A 220 -9.79 -10.65 -3.85
CA ILE A 220 -8.79 -11.02 -4.86
C ILE A 220 -8.12 -9.75 -5.40
N THR A 221 -6.80 -9.68 -5.23
CA THR A 221 -6.00 -8.56 -5.72
C THR A 221 -5.40 -8.86 -7.09
N THR A 222 -5.39 -7.87 -7.97
CA THR A 222 -4.44 -7.81 -9.09
C THR A 222 -3.66 -6.50 -9.06
N GLU A 223 -2.41 -6.55 -9.54
CA GLU A 223 -1.50 -5.40 -9.59
C GLU A 223 -1.48 -4.84 -11.02
N ILE A 224 -1.88 -3.58 -11.19
CA ILE A 224 -1.99 -2.92 -12.50
C ILE A 224 -1.35 -1.54 -12.38
N ALA A 225 -0.18 -1.35 -13.00
CA ALA A 225 0.54 -0.09 -13.00
C ALA A 225 1.57 -0.05 -14.15
N SER A 226 1.12 0.21 -15.38
CA SER A 226 2.00 0.24 -16.56
C SER A 226 2.82 1.52 -16.69
N GLY A 227 2.59 2.52 -15.85
CA GLY A 227 3.11 3.88 -16.02
C GLY A 227 2.15 4.82 -16.74
N ARG A 228 1.10 4.28 -17.40
CA ARG A 228 0.02 5.04 -18.05
C ARG A 228 -1.33 4.65 -17.45
N PHE A 229 -1.78 5.42 -16.46
CA PHE A 229 -3.01 5.11 -15.72
C PHE A 229 -4.26 5.10 -16.62
N GLU A 230 -4.26 5.88 -17.70
CA GLU A 230 -5.32 5.96 -18.69
C GLU A 230 -5.54 4.66 -19.48
N ASP A 231 -4.47 3.89 -19.68
CA ASP A 231 -4.50 2.56 -20.28
C ASP A 231 -4.82 1.49 -19.23
N ASP A 232 -4.24 1.63 -18.04
CA ASP A 232 -4.47 0.74 -16.90
C ASP A 232 -5.95 0.65 -16.52
N ILE A 233 -6.69 1.76 -16.58
CA ILE A 233 -8.14 1.78 -16.31
C ILE A 233 -8.90 0.77 -17.18
N ARG A 234 -8.51 0.57 -18.45
CA ARG A 234 -9.15 -0.41 -19.33
C ARG A 234 -8.91 -1.84 -18.81
N ARG A 235 -7.69 -2.10 -18.34
CA ARG A 235 -7.29 -3.38 -17.74
C ARG A 235 -8.00 -3.63 -16.41
N MET A 236 -8.24 -2.59 -15.60
CA MET A 236 -9.00 -2.69 -14.35
C MET A 236 -10.42 -3.18 -14.59
N ARG A 237 -11.10 -2.71 -15.66
CA ARG A 237 -12.42 -3.23 -16.06
C ARG A 237 -12.34 -4.72 -16.42
N MET A 238 -11.33 -5.13 -17.21
CA MET A 238 -11.12 -6.55 -17.54
C MET A 238 -10.94 -7.39 -16.27
N ALA A 239 -10.07 -6.96 -15.36
CA ALA A 239 -9.81 -7.65 -14.09
C ALA A 239 -11.06 -7.79 -13.21
N ALA A 240 -11.88 -6.74 -13.12
CA ALA A 240 -13.11 -6.74 -12.35
C ALA A 240 -14.12 -7.78 -12.86
N TRP A 241 -14.31 -7.85 -14.18
CA TRP A 241 -15.17 -8.87 -14.81
C TRP A 241 -14.68 -10.30 -14.56
N HIS A 242 -13.38 -10.50 -14.36
CA HIS A 242 -12.83 -11.81 -14.02
C HIS A 242 -12.85 -12.15 -12.53
N GLY A 243 -13.30 -11.22 -11.68
CA GLY A 243 -13.53 -11.45 -10.25
C GLY A 243 -12.57 -10.70 -9.33
N SER A 244 -11.71 -9.82 -9.82
CA SER A 244 -10.87 -8.98 -8.96
C SER A 244 -11.69 -7.87 -8.32
N ASP A 245 -11.64 -7.75 -7.00
CA ASP A 245 -12.30 -6.71 -6.21
C ASP A 245 -11.33 -5.93 -5.33
N HIS A 246 -10.04 -6.08 -5.62
CA HIS A 246 -8.96 -5.25 -5.11
C HIS A 246 -7.98 -4.96 -6.24
N ILE A 247 -7.77 -3.67 -6.53
CA ILE A 247 -6.91 -3.17 -7.59
C ILE A 247 -5.77 -2.40 -6.94
N MET A 248 -4.56 -2.92 -7.11
CA MET A 248 -3.36 -2.35 -6.52
C MET A 248 -2.52 -1.66 -7.58
N VAL A 249 -2.22 -0.38 -7.36
CA VAL A 249 -1.45 0.45 -8.28
C VAL A 249 -0.08 0.74 -7.66
N ILE A 250 0.93 0.07 -8.20
CA ILE A 250 2.35 0.33 -7.90
C ILE A 250 2.70 1.74 -8.37
N ARG A 251 3.49 2.42 -7.56
CA ARG A 251 3.94 3.79 -7.83
C ARG A 251 5.09 3.80 -8.81
N THR A 252 5.26 4.91 -9.53
CA THR A 252 6.46 5.16 -10.32
C THR A 252 7.72 4.98 -9.47
N MET A 253 8.77 4.44 -10.10
CA MET A 253 9.99 4.07 -9.41
C MET A 253 10.56 5.26 -8.61
N GLY A 254 10.85 5.01 -7.34
CA GLY A 254 11.49 6.02 -6.48
C GLY A 254 10.57 7.09 -5.92
N GLN A 255 9.24 7.05 -6.15
CA GLN A 255 8.31 8.05 -5.60
C GLN A 255 8.37 8.19 -4.06
N SER A 256 8.86 7.17 -3.34
CA SER A 256 9.13 7.26 -1.90
C SER A 256 10.17 8.33 -1.51
N HIS A 257 10.97 8.82 -2.47
CA HIS A 257 11.99 9.84 -2.28
C HIS A 257 11.50 11.26 -2.63
N PHE A 258 10.30 11.41 -3.18
CA PHE A 258 9.75 12.72 -3.49
C PHE A 258 9.29 13.37 -2.19
N ASP A 259 9.96 14.44 -1.75
CA ASP A 259 9.67 15.16 -0.50
C ASP A 259 8.52 16.18 -0.65
N SER A 260 7.52 15.81 -1.44
CA SER A 260 6.19 16.41 -1.51
C SER A 260 5.29 15.57 -2.41
N LEU A 261 4.01 15.90 -2.45
CA LEU A 261 3.15 15.43 -3.53
C LEU A 261 3.65 15.93 -4.89
N ILE A 262 3.34 15.13 -5.91
CA ILE A 262 3.41 15.52 -7.32
C ILE A 262 1.98 15.76 -7.83
N GLU A 263 1.85 16.62 -8.83
CA GLU A 263 0.57 16.97 -9.45
C GLU A 263 0.58 16.60 -10.94
N GLY A 264 -0.58 16.63 -11.57
CA GLY A 264 -0.70 16.29 -12.99
C GLY A 264 -0.59 14.81 -13.29
N THR A 265 -0.29 14.48 -14.54
CA THR A 265 -0.27 13.10 -15.04
C THR A 265 0.97 12.77 -15.87
N PRO A 266 2.20 12.97 -15.33
CA PRO A 266 3.40 12.57 -16.04
C PRO A 266 3.42 11.06 -16.31
N GLU A 267 4.18 10.62 -17.31
CA GLU A 267 4.38 9.20 -17.57
C GLU A 267 5.25 8.57 -16.48
N GLY A 268 4.85 7.38 -16.03
CA GLY A 268 5.59 6.62 -15.03
C GLY A 268 6.56 5.60 -15.61
N VAL A 269 7.55 5.22 -14.80
CA VAL A 269 8.49 4.14 -15.11
C VAL A 269 8.39 3.07 -14.02
N GLY A 270 8.07 1.83 -14.42
CA GLY A 270 7.88 0.71 -13.49
C GLY A 270 6.67 0.84 -12.56
N GLY A 271 5.80 1.83 -12.80
CA GLY A 271 4.60 2.09 -12.02
C GLY A 271 4.01 3.47 -12.31
N VAL A 272 2.84 3.77 -11.76
CA VAL A 272 2.10 5.01 -12.04
C VAL A 272 2.52 6.15 -11.09
N PRO A 273 2.76 7.39 -11.57
CA PRO A 273 3.00 8.52 -10.69
C PRO A 273 1.70 8.89 -9.96
N ILE A 274 1.66 8.68 -8.65
CA ILE A 274 0.44 8.93 -7.89
C ILE A 274 0.28 10.42 -7.63
N SER A 275 -0.80 10.99 -8.15
CA SER A 275 -1.21 12.39 -8.01
C SER A 275 -2.73 12.48 -7.77
N ARG A 276 -3.24 13.65 -7.38
CA ARG A 276 -4.69 13.83 -7.18
C ARG A 276 -5.49 13.56 -8.44
N LYS A 277 -5.07 14.12 -9.59
CA LYS A 277 -5.77 13.94 -10.87
C LYS A 277 -5.83 12.47 -11.28
N GLN A 278 -4.71 11.76 -11.17
CA GLN A 278 -4.64 10.34 -11.46
C GLN A 278 -5.58 9.54 -10.54
N LEU A 279 -5.53 9.78 -9.22
CA LEU A 279 -6.39 9.09 -8.26
C LEU A 279 -7.88 9.32 -8.55
N ARG A 280 -8.29 10.57 -8.84
CA ARG A 280 -9.70 10.88 -9.17
C ARG A 280 -10.16 10.16 -10.42
N ALA A 281 -9.36 10.19 -11.48
CA ALA A 281 -9.70 9.50 -12.73
C ALA A 281 -9.86 7.99 -12.52
N THR A 282 -8.92 7.36 -11.82
CA THR A 282 -8.97 5.93 -11.52
C THR A 282 -10.13 5.58 -10.59
N ARG A 283 -10.35 6.33 -9.50
CA ARG A 283 -11.44 6.06 -8.56
C ARG A 283 -12.81 6.27 -9.20
N ARG A 284 -12.97 7.30 -10.04
CA ARG A 284 -14.18 7.53 -10.84
C ARG A 284 -14.46 6.38 -11.80
N ALA A 285 -13.43 5.88 -12.49
CA ALA A 285 -13.59 4.72 -13.35
C ALA A 285 -13.98 3.47 -12.57
N LEU A 286 -13.35 3.22 -11.42
CA LEU A 286 -13.67 2.08 -10.56
C LEU A 286 -15.09 2.18 -9.97
N ASP A 287 -15.61 3.37 -9.67
CA ASP A 287 -17.00 3.57 -9.24
C ASP A 287 -18.00 3.13 -10.33
N LEU A 288 -17.67 3.36 -11.61
CA LEU A 288 -18.52 2.91 -12.72
C LEU A 288 -18.39 1.40 -12.98
N ILE A 289 -17.18 0.85 -12.82
CA ILE A 289 -16.90 -0.57 -13.01
C ILE A 289 -17.52 -1.40 -11.89
N GLU A 290 -17.49 -0.93 -10.64
CA GLU A 290 -18.09 -1.65 -9.51
C GLU A 290 -19.63 -1.72 -9.59
N ASP A 291 -20.28 -0.67 -10.12
CA ASP A 291 -21.71 -0.70 -10.45
C ASP A 291 -22.04 -1.71 -11.56
N GLU A 292 -21.13 -1.84 -12.53
CA GLU A 292 -21.25 -2.77 -13.65
C GLU A 292 -21.18 -4.22 -13.16
N VAL A 293 -20.13 -4.58 -12.41
CA VAL A 293 -19.96 -5.95 -11.90
C VAL A 293 -20.85 -6.24 -10.68
N GLY A 294 -21.41 -5.20 -10.05
CA GLY A 294 -22.33 -5.31 -8.91
C GLY A 294 -21.66 -5.60 -7.57
N ARG A 295 -20.37 -5.31 -7.41
CA ARG A 295 -19.60 -5.50 -6.18
C ARG A 295 -18.56 -4.39 -6.02
N PRO A 296 -18.43 -3.76 -4.84
CA PRO A 296 -17.42 -2.73 -4.58
C PRO A 296 -15.99 -3.19 -4.89
N ILE A 297 -15.17 -2.32 -5.50
CA ILE A 297 -13.78 -2.62 -5.86
C ILE A 297 -12.81 -1.77 -5.02
N ASN A 298 -12.03 -2.39 -4.16
CA ASN A 298 -11.04 -1.68 -3.35
C ASN A 298 -9.90 -1.13 -4.22
N PHE A 299 -9.72 0.19 -4.22
CA PHE A 299 -8.58 0.87 -4.84
C PHE A 299 -7.44 0.97 -3.82
N HIS A 300 -6.23 0.58 -4.21
CA HIS A 300 -5.08 0.50 -3.31
C HIS A 300 -3.81 1.06 -3.94
N SER A 301 -3.01 1.76 -3.14
CA SER A 301 -1.65 2.18 -3.52
C SER A 301 -0.71 2.26 -2.30
N TYR A 302 0.28 3.15 -2.28
CA TYR A 302 1.39 3.11 -1.31
C TYR A 302 1.60 4.48 -0.65
N VAL A 303 1.59 4.49 0.69
CA VAL A 303 1.84 5.67 1.54
C VAL A 303 3.31 5.78 1.95
N SER A 304 4.06 4.68 1.95
CA SER A 304 5.49 4.67 2.32
C SER A 304 6.35 5.73 1.61
N GLY A 305 7.36 6.29 2.27
CA GLY A 305 8.23 7.36 1.74
C GLY A 305 8.31 8.58 2.66
N VAL A 306 9.07 9.60 2.22
CA VAL A 306 9.25 10.85 2.98
C VAL A 306 8.01 11.75 3.01
N ALA A 307 7.07 11.58 2.06
CA ALA A 307 5.81 12.33 2.01
C ALA A 307 4.61 11.53 2.55
N GLY A 308 4.84 10.57 3.45
CA GLY A 308 3.79 9.64 3.92
C GLY A 308 2.52 10.32 4.49
N PRO A 309 2.63 11.30 5.40
CA PRO A 309 1.48 12.06 5.89
C PRO A 309 0.66 12.74 4.78
N GLU A 310 1.32 13.34 3.78
CA GLU A 310 0.65 14.00 2.65
C GLU A 310 -0.07 12.99 1.76
N MET A 311 0.57 11.86 1.46
CA MET A 311 -0.05 10.75 0.73
C MET A 311 -1.26 10.19 1.46
N ALA A 312 -1.21 10.09 2.79
CA ALA A 312 -2.35 9.63 3.58
C ALA A 312 -3.53 10.63 3.53
N VAL A 313 -3.26 11.95 3.59
CA VAL A 313 -4.30 12.98 3.39
C VAL A 313 -4.93 12.84 2.01
N LEU A 314 -4.11 12.78 0.96
CA LEU A 314 -4.55 12.62 -0.42
C LEU A 314 -5.44 11.36 -0.58
N PHE A 315 -5.05 10.24 0.01
CA PHE A 315 -5.78 8.98 -0.08
C PHE A 315 -7.12 9.03 0.65
N VAL A 316 -7.16 9.65 1.83
CA VAL A 316 -8.41 9.85 2.56
C VAL A 316 -9.34 10.75 1.77
N GLU A 317 -8.87 11.87 1.23
CA GLU A 317 -9.65 12.83 0.44
C GLU A 317 -10.23 12.22 -0.84
N GLU A 318 -9.43 11.41 -1.54
CA GLU A 318 -9.77 10.84 -2.85
C GLU A 318 -10.29 9.39 -2.79
N GLY A 319 -10.63 8.89 -1.59
CA GLY A 319 -11.40 7.65 -1.43
C GLY A 319 -10.63 6.38 -1.78
N VAL A 320 -9.30 6.39 -1.61
CA VAL A 320 -8.48 5.18 -1.69
C VAL A 320 -8.84 4.25 -0.51
N ASN A 321 -9.04 2.97 -0.78
CA ASN A 321 -9.65 2.02 0.15
C ASN A 321 -8.62 1.22 0.95
N GLY A 322 -7.44 1.00 0.37
CA GLY A 322 -6.32 0.31 1.01
C GLY A 322 -4.98 1.00 0.71
N ALA A 323 -4.00 0.83 1.59
CA ALA A 323 -2.65 1.34 1.33
C ALA A 323 -1.55 0.51 1.96
N HIS A 324 -0.41 0.43 1.28
CA HIS A 324 0.82 -0.05 1.89
C HIS A 324 1.43 1.04 2.78
N GLN A 325 1.65 0.72 4.06
CA GLN A 325 2.33 1.62 4.99
C GLN A 325 3.09 0.81 6.04
N ASP A 326 4.41 0.90 6.00
CA ASP A 326 5.31 0.29 6.97
C ASP A 326 6.55 1.19 7.18
N PRO A 327 6.78 1.73 8.40
CA PRO A 327 7.96 2.54 8.66
C PRO A 327 9.27 1.75 8.51
N GLN A 328 9.24 0.43 8.64
CA GLN A 328 10.42 -0.42 8.48
C GLN A 328 10.84 -0.49 7.01
N TYR A 329 9.89 -0.50 6.08
CA TYR A 329 10.19 -0.47 4.64
C TYR A 329 11.03 0.76 4.26
N ASN A 330 10.64 1.93 4.76
CA ASN A 330 11.33 3.19 4.52
C ASN A 330 12.81 3.11 4.96
N VAL A 331 13.06 2.49 6.11
CA VAL A 331 14.38 2.38 6.72
C VAL A 331 15.24 1.33 6.02
N LEU A 332 14.74 0.09 5.95
CA LEU A 332 15.51 -1.05 5.50
C LEU A 332 15.78 -1.00 4.00
N TYR A 333 14.77 -0.68 3.18
CA TYR A 333 14.86 -0.82 1.71
C TYR A 333 14.97 0.51 0.96
N ARG A 334 14.72 1.64 1.63
CA ARG A 334 14.81 2.99 1.02
C ARG A 334 15.80 3.92 1.70
N ASN A 335 16.50 3.50 2.76
CA ASN A 335 17.49 4.31 3.46
C ASN A 335 16.94 5.70 3.90
N ILE A 336 15.65 5.78 4.20
CA ILE A 336 15.06 6.96 4.84
C ILE A 336 15.43 6.91 6.32
N ASN A 337 15.76 8.07 6.89
CA ASN A 337 16.14 8.18 8.30
C ASN A 337 15.08 7.53 9.21
N MET A 338 15.52 6.67 10.14
CA MET A 338 14.62 5.87 10.96
C MET A 338 13.79 6.69 11.94
N VAL A 339 14.33 7.79 12.45
CA VAL A 339 13.57 8.69 13.32
C VAL A 339 12.46 9.38 12.52
N ARG A 340 12.80 9.97 11.37
CA ARG A 340 11.84 10.59 10.44
C ARG A 340 10.75 9.59 10.03
N SER A 341 11.12 8.37 9.67
CA SER A 341 10.18 7.35 9.20
C SER A 341 9.10 7.02 10.23
N PHE A 342 9.48 6.76 11.49
CA PHE A 342 8.52 6.39 12.54
C PHE A 342 7.66 7.58 12.99
N VAL A 343 8.23 8.80 13.03
CA VAL A 343 7.47 10.03 13.34
C VAL A 343 6.37 10.27 12.29
N ASP A 344 6.73 10.19 11.01
CA ASP A 344 5.77 10.35 9.91
C ASP A 344 4.73 9.23 9.87
N ALA A 345 5.16 7.99 10.13
CA ALA A 345 4.28 6.83 10.07
C ALA A 345 3.16 6.89 11.11
N ALA A 346 3.40 7.39 12.32
CA ALA A 346 2.34 7.51 13.32
C ALA A 346 1.22 8.44 12.84
N VAL A 347 1.57 9.58 12.24
CA VAL A 347 0.60 10.53 11.66
C VAL A 347 -0.10 9.93 10.45
N ALA A 348 0.64 9.32 9.52
CA ALA A 348 0.07 8.69 8.33
C ALA A 348 -0.93 7.57 8.68
N LYS A 349 -0.57 6.69 9.63
CA LYS A 349 -1.46 5.61 10.09
C LYS A 349 -2.69 6.14 10.83
N HIS A 350 -2.55 7.21 11.61
CA HIS A 350 -3.70 7.84 12.27
C HIS A 350 -4.69 8.45 11.27
N ILE A 351 -4.18 9.07 10.20
CA ILE A 351 -5.00 9.55 9.08
C ILE A 351 -5.67 8.37 8.34
N MET A 352 -4.92 7.30 8.06
CA MET A 352 -5.48 6.09 7.45
C MET A 352 -6.58 5.45 8.32
N ALA A 353 -6.40 5.45 9.65
CA ALA A 353 -7.41 4.97 10.59
C ALA A 353 -8.71 5.78 10.48
N PHE A 354 -8.61 7.11 10.39
CA PHE A 354 -9.76 8.00 10.18
C PHE A 354 -10.49 7.67 8.87
N GLY A 355 -9.75 7.43 7.77
CA GLY A 355 -10.32 7.05 6.49
C GLY A 355 -10.84 5.61 6.39
N ASN A 356 -10.74 4.80 7.46
CA ASN A 356 -11.02 3.37 7.45
C ASN A 356 -10.27 2.61 6.33
N ILE A 357 -9.03 3.03 6.05
CA ILE A 357 -8.17 2.46 5.00
C ILE A 357 -7.56 1.16 5.52
N PHE A 358 -7.66 0.10 4.71
CA PHE A 358 -6.98 -1.17 5.01
C PHE A 358 -5.48 -1.05 4.78
N GLN A 359 -4.68 -1.25 5.82
CA GLN A 359 -3.23 -1.25 5.72
C GLN A 359 -2.71 -2.61 5.27
N ILE A 360 -1.73 -2.61 4.37
CA ILE A 360 -0.84 -3.74 4.14
C ILE A 360 0.59 -3.36 4.54
N ASP A 361 1.30 -4.25 5.24
CA ASP A 361 2.68 -4.03 5.67
C ASP A 361 3.74 -4.39 4.62
N GLY A 362 5.01 -4.15 4.95
CA GLY A 362 6.15 -4.26 4.04
C GLY A 362 6.93 -5.56 4.11
N ALA A 363 6.50 -6.57 4.89
CA ALA A 363 7.33 -7.72 5.23
C ALA A 363 7.77 -8.56 4.00
N HIS A 364 6.97 -8.59 2.93
CA HIS A 364 7.31 -9.26 1.66
C HIS A 364 8.64 -8.79 1.05
N ASN A 365 9.12 -7.58 1.38
CA ASN A 365 10.43 -7.10 0.94
C ASN A 365 11.58 -7.92 1.55
N ALA A 366 11.41 -8.45 2.77
CA ALA A 366 12.41 -9.32 3.39
C ALA A 366 12.55 -10.65 2.64
N ASN A 367 11.44 -11.21 2.12
CA ASN A 367 11.50 -12.37 1.22
C ASN A 367 12.32 -12.06 -0.05
N ALA A 368 12.11 -10.86 -0.62
CA ALA A 368 12.79 -10.46 -1.86
C ALA A 368 14.29 -10.22 -1.66
N THR A 369 14.71 -9.67 -0.52
CA THR A 369 16.12 -9.36 -0.22
C THR A 369 16.88 -10.51 0.44
N ALA A 370 16.20 -11.51 0.98
CA ALA A 370 16.86 -12.67 1.56
C ALA A 370 17.69 -13.42 0.50
N ARG A 371 18.89 -13.85 0.89
CA ARG A 371 19.70 -14.78 0.08
C ARG A 371 18.98 -16.13 -0.01
N GLU A 372 18.49 -16.59 1.13
CA GLU A 372 17.73 -17.83 1.31
C GLU A 372 16.43 -17.51 2.04
N ALA A 373 15.31 -17.44 1.32
CA ALA A 373 14.05 -16.96 1.90
C ALA A 373 13.49 -17.92 2.98
N TRP A 374 13.95 -19.18 3.05
CA TRP A 374 13.59 -20.07 4.15
C TRP A 374 14.23 -19.69 5.49
N CYS A 375 15.34 -18.95 5.48
CA CYS A 375 16.04 -18.51 6.69
C CYS A 375 15.43 -17.25 7.31
N VAL A 376 14.72 -16.42 6.52
CA VAL A 376 14.21 -15.10 6.94
C VAL A 376 12.91 -15.15 7.77
N MET A 377 12.33 -16.34 7.98
CA MET A 377 11.03 -16.51 8.64
C MET A 377 10.93 -15.92 10.07
N PRO A 378 11.96 -16.01 10.95
CA PRO A 378 11.92 -15.33 12.24
C PRO A 378 11.86 -13.81 12.10
N GLU A 379 12.62 -13.24 11.17
CA GLU A 379 12.60 -11.79 10.90
C GLU A 379 11.23 -11.34 10.37
N LEU A 380 10.58 -12.13 9.50
CA LEU A 380 9.23 -11.85 9.02
C LEU A 380 8.23 -11.71 10.18
N LEU A 381 8.25 -12.63 11.14
CA LEU A 381 7.40 -12.57 12.33
C LEU A 381 7.66 -11.29 13.13
N VAL A 382 8.93 -10.91 13.30
CA VAL A 382 9.33 -9.69 14.01
C VAL A 382 8.86 -8.42 13.30
N GLN A 383 9.09 -8.30 11.98
CA GLN A 383 8.66 -7.15 11.20
C GLN A 383 7.13 -6.99 11.23
N HIS A 384 6.38 -8.09 11.08
CA HIS A 384 4.93 -8.09 11.25
C HIS A 384 4.52 -7.62 12.65
N GLY A 385 5.14 -8.17 13.71
CA GLY A 385 4.84 -7.85 15.10
C GLY A 385 5.00 -6.38 15.45
N ILE A 386 6.15 -5.81 15.05
CA ILE A 386 6.48 -4.39 15.26
C ILE A 386 5.49 -3.49 14.53
N ASN A 387 5.22 -3.74 13.26
CA ASN A 387 4.30 -2.90 12.50
C ASN A 387 2.86 -3.02 13.01
N CYS A 388 2.39 -4.22 13.37
CA CYS A 388 1.07 -4.43 13.97
C CYS A 388 0.92 -3.66 15.29
N ALA A 389 1.85 -3.84 16.23
CA ALA A 389 1.81 -3.16 17.52
C ALA A 389 1.88 -1.63 17.38
N PHE A 390 2.75 -1.13 16.48
CA PHE A 390 2.85 0.29 16.17
C PHE A 390 1.57 0.84 15.55
N SER A 391 0.95 0.12 14.61
CA SER A 391 -0.28 0.54 13.93
C SER A 391 -1.46 0.64 14.88
N VAL A 392 -1.60 -0.32 15.80
CA VAL A 392 -2.63 -0.28 16.85
C VAL A 392 -2.43 0.94 17.75
N LYS A 393 -1.20 1.19 18.22
CA LYS A 393 -0.89 2.35 19.06
C LYS A 393 -1.05 3.70 18.34
N ALA A 394 -0.91 3.72 17.00
CA ALA A 394 -1.21 4.89 16.17
C ALA A 394 -2.72 5.12 15.94
N GLY A 395 -3.57 4.16 16.33
CA GLY A 395 -5.04 4.29 16.29
C GLY A 395 -5.75 3.42 15.25
N MET A 396 -5.03 2.56 14.52
CA MET A 396 -5.66 1.63 13.58
C MET A 396 -6.34 0.46 14.30
N LYS A 397 -7.50 0.03 13.79
CA LYS A 397 -8.18 -1.18 14.26
C LYS A 397 -7.45 -2.42 13.74
N LYS A 398 -7.39 -3.50 14.53
CA LYS A 398 -6.75 -4.77 14.13
C LYS A 398 -7.36 -5.36 12.84
N GLU A 399 -8.66 -5.19 12.64
CA GLU A 399 -9.39 -5.60 11.42
C GLU A 399 -8.97 -4.85 10.14
N ASN A 400 -8.28 -3.72 10.28
CA ASN A 400 -7.75 -2.92 9.16
C ASN A 400 -6.22 -3.04 9.02
N ILE A 401 -5.58 -3.97 9.71
CA ILE A 401 -4.14 -4.20 9.65
C ILE A 401 -3.89 -5.56 9.01
N GLY A 402 -3.39 -5.54 7.78
CA GLY A 402 -3.07 -6.71 6.95
C GLY A 402 -1.58 -7.05 6.94
N LEU A 403 -1.26 -8.28 7.28
CA LEU A 403 0.08 -8.84 7.17
C LEU A 403 0.32 -9.31 5.73
N SER A 404 1.32 -8.76 5.05
CA SER A 404 1.71 -9.19 3.71
C SER A 404 2.63 -10.41 3.77
N THR A 405 2.03 -11.59 3.78
CA THR A 405 2.77 -12.86 3.90
C THR A 405 2.92 -13.57 2.55
N VAL A 406 4.15 -13.87 2.18
CA VAL A 406 4.51 -14.65 0.99
C VAL A 406 5.07 -16.00 1.46
N PRO A 407 4.55 -17.15 0.98
CA PRO A 407 5.19 -18.44 1.16
C PRO A 407 6.65 -18.40 0.65
N PRO A 408 7.67 -18.58 1.52
CA PRO A 408 9.03 -18.17 1.17
C PRO A 408 9.71 -18.96 0.06
N ASN A 409 9.35 -20.23 -0.16
CA ASN A 409 10.06 -21.13 -1.08
C ASN A 409 9.36 -21.31 -2.44
N SER A 410 10.02 -22.01 -3.36
CA SER A 410 9.43 -22.58 -4.57
C SER A 410 10.05 -23.96 -4.85
N ALA A 411 9.40 -24.79 -5.66
CA ALA A 411 10.03 -26.03 -6.15
C ALA A 411 11.27 -25.66 -6.99
N PRO A 412 12.36 -26.47 -6.98
CA PRO A 412 12.48 -27.84 -6.49
C PRO A 412 12.74 -28.00 -4.99
N ALA A 413 12.76 -26.92 -4.20
CA ALA A 413 12.76 -27.05 -2.74
C ALA A 413 11.45 -27.72 -2.28
N PRO A 414 11.43 -28.45 -1.15
CA PRO A 414 10.21 -29.06 -0.62
C PRO A 414 9.30 -27.98 -0.01
N LYS A 415 8.67 -27.18 -0.88
CA LYS A 415 7.96 -25.93 -0.58
C LYS A 415 6.98 -26.06 0.59
N LEU A 416 6.05 -27.02 0.52
CA LEU A 416 5.06 -27.21 1.58
C LEU A 416 5.68 -27.58 2.94
N TRP A 417 6.81 -28.31 2.94
CA TRP A 417 7.47 -28.74 4.17
C TRP A 417 8.00 -27.55 4.97
N PHE A 418 8.49 -26.51 4.30
CA PHE A 418 9.01 -25.30 4.95
C PHE A 418 7.97 -24.19 5.10
N ASP A 419 7.13 -23.98 4.09
CA ASP A 419 6.22 -22.84 4.06
C ASP A 419 4.99 -23.05 4.94
N LEU A 420 4.51 -24.29 5.09
CA LEU A 420 3.31 -24.58 5.91
C LEU A 420 3.56 -24.35 7.41
N PRO A 421 4.69 -24.78 8.03
CA PRO A 421 5.02 -24.42 9.40
C PRO A 421 5.08 -22.91 9.65
N TYR A 422 5.68 -22.14 8.73
CA TYR A 422 5.69 -20.68 8.82
C TYR A 422 4.28 -20.09 8.73
N ALA A 423 3.48 -20.52 7.75
CA ALA A 423 2.11 -20.06 7.57
C ALA A 423 1.25 -20.33 8.81
N VAL A 424 1.45 -21.48 9.46
CA VAL A 424 0.83 -21.86 10.74
C VAL A 424 1.32 -20.97 11.88
N ALA A 425 2.64 -20.85 12.07
CA ALA A 425 3.24 -20.05 13.15
C ALA A 425 2.76 -18.60 13.12
N LEU A 426 2.76 -18.00 11.92
CA LEU A 426 2.27 -16.66 11.69
C LEU A 426 0.79 -16.51 12.07
N ARG A 427 -0.07 -17.43 11.63
CA ARG A 427 -1.51 -17.33 11.91
C ARG A 427 -1.83 -17.58 13.38
N ASP A 428 -1.06 -18.40 14.08
CA ASP A 428 -1.24 -18.62 15.52
C ASP A 428 -0.91 -17.36 16.34
N PHE A 429 0.20 -16.66 16.00
CA PHE A 429 0.60 -15.42 16.69
C PHE A 429 -0.30 -14.22 16.38
N PHE A 430 -0.85 -14.13 15.17
CA PHE A 430 -1.51 -12.92 14.65
C PHE A 430 -3.02 -13.08 14.42
N GLN A 431 -3.70 -14.00 15.11
CA GLN A 431 -5.12 -14.34 14.91
C GLN A 431 -6.09 -13.15 14.91
N GLU A 432 -5.77 -12.05 15.60
CA GLU A 432 -6.63 -10.86 15.67
C GLU A 432 -6.49 -9.90 14.48
N PHE A 433 -5.53 -10.15 13.59
CA PHE A 433 -5.21 -9.33 12.43
C PHE A 433 -5.66 -10.00 11.13
N LYS A 434 -5.49 -9.28 10.01
CA LYS A 434 -5.85 -9.77 8.68
C LYS A 434 -4.63 -10.32 7.95
N PHE A 435 -4.84 -11.34 7.13
CA PHE A 435 -3.77 -11.95 6.34
C PHE A 435 -3.97 -11.63 4.87
N ARG A 436 -3.03 -10.84 4.33
CA ARG A 436 -2.85 -10.69 2.89
C ARG A 436 -1.84 -11.73 2.44
N ALA A 437 -2.34 -12.84 1.90
CA ALA A 437 -1.50 -13.82 1.23
C ALA A 437 -1.09 -13.26 -0.14
N GLN A 438 0.19 -13.37 -0.47
CA GLN A 438 0.75 -13.00 -1.76
C GLN A 438 1.50 -14.19 -2.35
N GLN A 439 1.49 -14.28 -3.68
CA GLN A 439 2.16 -15.33 -4.42
C GLN A 439 3.66 -15.07 -4.56
N ASN A 440 4.45 -16.12 -4.80
CA ASN A 440 5.90 -16.03 -4.90
C ASN A 440 6.35 -15.24 -6.14
N THR A 441 7.34 -14.37 -5.93
CA THR A 441 8.05 -13.60 -6.99
C THR A 441 9.57 -13.78 -6.93
N ARG A 442 10.09 -14.37 -5.83
CA ARG A 442 11.53 -14.46 -5.57
C ARG A 442 12.19 -15.62 -6.32
N TYR A 443 11.47 -16.74 -6.44
CA TYR A 443 11.89 -17.99 -7.04
C TYR A 443 10.91 -18.36 -8.16
N ILE A 444 10.75 -17.43 -9.10
CA ILE A 444 10.07 -17.61 -10.39
C ILE A 444 11.04 -17.21 -11.50
N GLU A 445 10.84 -17.77 -12.68
CA GLU A 445 11.63 -17.49 -13.89
C GLU A 445 10.71 -17.03 -15.03
N SER A 446 11.23 -17.04 -16.26
CA SER A 446 10.48 -16.64 -17.46
C SER A 446 9.43 -17.66 -17.95
N ASP A 447 9.36 -18.86 -17.37
CA ASP A 447 8.36 -19.89 -17.67
C ASP A 447 7.04 -19.57 -16.93
N ILE A 448 6.01 -19.18 -17.71
CA ILE A 448 4.72 -18.77 -17.18
C ILE A 448 3.93 -19.95 -16.61
N GLU A 449 4.13 -21.16 -17.14
CA GLU A 449 3.53 -22.39 -16.65
C GLU A 449 4.14 -22.79 -15.30
N GLU A 450 5.45 -22.60 -15.12
CA GLU A 450 6.12 -22.80 -13.83
C GLU A 450 5.59 -21.83 -12.77
N ALA A 451 5.56 -20.53 -13.07
CA ALA A 451 5.01 -19.53 -12.16
C ALA A 451 3.58 -19.90 -11.74
N THR A 452 2.71 -20.23 -12.72
CA THR A 452 1.32 -20.64 -12.47
C THR A 452 1.25 -21.86 -11.54
N ARG A 453 2.08 -22.91 -11.76
CA ARG A 453 2.10 -24.11 -10.91
C ARG A 453 2.51 -23.78 -9.48
N THR A 454 3.53 -22.94 -9.29
CA THR A 454 3.96 -22.48 -7.96
C THR A 454 2.85 -21.68 -7.27
N HIS A 455 2.17 -20.79 -8.00
CA HIS A 455 1.08 -19.97 -7.49
C HIS A 455 -0.16 -20.78 -7.05
N VAL A 456 -0.42 -21.93 -7.69
CA VAL A 456 -1.44 -22.89 -7.21
C VAL A 456 -1.06 -23.43 -5.83
N VAL A 457 0.21 -23.78 -5.61
CA VAL A 457 0.70 -24.27 -4.30
C VAL A 457 0.67 -23.15 -3.25
N ASP A 458 1.02 -21.92 -3.60
CA ASP A 458 0.87 -20.75 -2.71
C ASP A 458 -0.59 -20.59 -2.25
N THR A 459 -1.53 -20.69 -3.19
CA THR A 459 -2.96 -20.55 -2.91
C THR A 459 -3.49 -21.75 -2.10
N LEU A 460 -2.94 -22.95 -2.29
CA LEU A 460 -3.24 -24.11 -1.45
C LEU A 460 -2.83 -23.88 0.01
N ILE A 461 -1.67 -23.26 0.26
CA ILE A 461 -1.24 -22.89 1.63
C ILE A 461 -2.26 -21.96 2.28
N SER A 462 -2.77 -20.96 1.54
CA SER A 462 -3.85 -20.09 2.02
C SER A 462 -5.12 -20.87 2.37
N ALA A 463 -5.52 -21.84 1.54
CA ALA A 463 -6.71 -22.66 1.76
C ALA A 463 -6.56 -23.61 2.96
N LEU A 464 -5.38 -24.21 3.16
CA LEU A 464 -5.09 -25.07 4.32
C LEU A 464 -5.00 -24.29 5.63
N THR A 465 -4.58 -23.02 5.56
CA THR A 465 -4.39 -22.16 6.74
C THR A 465 -5.48 -21.09 6.83
N HIS A 466 -5.26 -19.88 6.32
CA HIS A 466 -6.28 -18.82 6.21
C HIS A 466 -5.79 -17.66 5.33
N ALA A 467 -6.66 -16.99 4.60
CA ALA A 467 -6.36 -15.70 3.98
C ALA A 467 -7.62 -14.84 3.96
N ASP A 468 -7.49 -13.55 4.24
CA ASP A 468 -8.59 -12.57 4.11
C ASP A 468 -8.51 -11.89 2.74
N VAL A 469 -7.29 -11.60 2.29
CA VAL A 469 -6.96 -11.13 0.93
C VAL A 469 -6.02 -12.15 0.28
N GLN A 470 -6.36 -12.63 -0.91
CA GLN A 470 -5.46 -13.41 -1.75
C GLN A 470 -5.02 -12.53 -2.91
N SER A 471 -3.78 -12.08 -2.86
CA SER A 471 -3.18 -11.34 -3.95
C SER A 471 -2.59 -12.26 -4.99
N THR A 472 -2.65 -11.84 -6.25
CA THR A 472 -2.12 -12.60 -7.37
C THR A 472 -0.90 -11.90 -7.95
N ILE A 473 0.07 -12.69 -8.37
CA ILE A 473 1.15 -12.27 -9.24
C ILE A 473 0.80 -12.69 -10.67
N THR A 474 1.18 -11.87 -11.65
CA THR A 474 0.99 -12.25 -13.05
C THR A 474 2.07 -13.26 -13.40
N PRO A 475 1.75 -14.36 -14.11
CA PRO A 475 2.72 -15.42 -14.35
C PRO A 475 3.88 -14.99 -15.27
N ASP A 476 3.81 -13.80 -15.88
CA ASP A 476 4.86 -13.20 -16.71
C ASP A 476 5.77 -12.21 -15.95
N GLU A 477 5.60 -12.03 -14.63
CA GLU A 477 6.40 -11.07 -13.83
C GLU A 477 7.92 -11.32 -13.93
N GLY A 478 8.35 -12.59 -13.98
CA GLY A 478 9.76 -12.96 -14.17
C GLY A 478 10.28 -12.78 -15.59
N ARG A 479 9.46 -12.28 -16.52
CA ARG A 479 9.76 -12.20 -17.95
C ARG A 479 9.63 -10.80 -18.55
N ASN A 480 8.54 -10.11 -18.26
CA ASN A 480 8.21 -8.80 -18.84
C ASN A 480 7.35 -7.98 -17.87
N VAL A 481 7.21 -6.67 -18.11
CA VAL A 481 6.21 -5.85 -17.40
C VAL A 481 4.83 -6.51 -17.61
N PRO A 482 4.00 -6.68 -16.56
CA PRO A 482 2.76 -7.44 -16.66
C PRO A 482 1.86 -7.00 -17.81
N TRP A 483 1.43 -7.96 -18.63
CA TRP A 483 0.52 -7.71 -19.75
C TRP A 483 -0.95 -7.95 -19.38
N HIS A 484 -1.86 -7.34 -20.14
CA HIS A 484 -3.31 -7.37 -19.92
C HIS A 484 -3.85 -8.77 -19.58
N TYR A 485 -3.57 -9.74 -20.45
CA TYR A 485 -4.11 -11.09 -20.30
C TYR A 485 -3.42 -11.90 -19.21
N ASN A 486 -2.21 -11.53 -18.77
CA ASN A 486 -1.52 -12.23 -17.69
C ASN A 486 -2.01 -11.78 -16.31
N ASN A 487 -2.47 -10.52 -16.16
CA ASN A 487 -3.30 -10.13 -15.01
C ASN A 487 -4.54 -11.03 -14.89
N ILE A 488 -5.22 -11.27 -16.02
CA ILE A 488 -6.39 -12.14 -16.05
C ILE A 488 -6.05 -13.59 -15.72
N ARG A 489 -4.93 -14.13 -16.22
CA ARG A 489 -4.46 -15.48 -15.89
C ARG A 489 -4.16 -15.64 -14.40
N GLY A 490 -3.53 -14.64 -13.75
CA GLY A 490 -3.31 -14.65 -12.30
C GLY A 490 -4.62 -14.74 -11.51
N ILE A 491 -5.60 -13.88 -11.86
CA ILE A 491 -6.95 -13.89 -11.25
C ILE A 491 -7.65 -15.23 -11.47
N GLN A 492 -7.63 -15.76 -12.69
CA GLN A 492 -8.25 -17.04 -13.02
C GLN A 492 -7.60 -18.19 -12.26
N THR A 493 -6.27 -18.19 -12.11
CA THR A 493 -5.54 -19.22 -11.36
C THR A 493 -5.95 -19.23 -9.90
N ALA A 494 -5.98 -18.07 -9.23
CA ALA A 494 -6.43 -17.96 -7.85
C ALA A 494 -7.90 -18.35 -7.69
N LYS A 495 -8.78 -17.83 -8.56
CA LYS A 495 -10.21 -18.15 -8.57
C LYS A 495 -10.45 -19.65 -8.75
N GLN A 496 -9.85 -20.24 -9.79
CA GLN A 496 -10.01 -21.66 -10.09
C GLN A 496 -9.48 -22.55 -8.96
N THR A 497 -8.32 -22.21 -8.38
CA THR A 497 -7.76 -22.97 -7.27
C THR A 497 -8.67 -22.91 -6.04
N LEU A 498 -9.09 -21.71 -5.61
CA LEU A 498 -9.93 -21.55 -4.42
C LEU A 498 -11.31 -22.18 -4.56
N ILE A 499 -11.94 -22.11 -5.74
CA ILE A 499 -13.21 -22.80 -6.03
C ILE A 499 -13.01 -24.31 -5.97
N SER A 500 -11.92 -24.83 -6.54
CA SER A 500 -11.63 -26.27 -6.54
C SER A 500 -11.38 -26.84 -5.13
N LEU A 501 -10.97 -25.97 -4.20
CA LEU A 501 -10.69 -26.30 -2.80
C LEU A 501 -11.86 -25.93 -1.86
N ASP A 502 -13.05 -25.62 -2.37
CA ASP A 502 -14.23 -25.36 -1.55
C ASP A 502 -14.50 -26.53 -0.58
N GLY A 503 -14.66 -26.22 0.71
CA GLY A 503 -14.86 -27.24 1.74
C GLY A 503 -13.63 -28.11 2.04
N ILE A 504 -12.41 -27.80 1.56
CA ILE A 504 -11.22 -28.66 1.76
C ILE A 504 -10.98 -29.02 3.23
N LYS A 505 -11.24 -28.10 4.17
CA LYS A 505 -11.02 -28.31 5.60
C LYS A 505 -12.01 -29.28 6.27
N GLU A 506 -13.10 -29.64 5.59
CA GLU A 506 -14.01 -30.71 6.03
C GLU A 506 -13.44 -32.10 5.69
N MET A 507 -12.53 -32.19 4.72
CA MET A 507 -11.97 -33.45 4.22
C MET A 507 -10.49 -33.64 4.59
N VAL A 508 -9.76 -32.55 4.79
CA VAL A 508 -8.32 -32.55 5.02
C VAL A 508 -8.01 -31.72 6.26
N GLU A 509 -7.29 -32.32 7.20
CA GLU A 509 -6.70 -31.64 8.34
C GLU A 509 -5.17 -31.61 8.23
N ILE A 510 -4.57 -30.50 8.69
CA ILE A 510 -3.12 -30.42 8.85
C ILE A 510 -2.73 -31.03 10.19
N LYS A 511 -1.74 -31.95 10.19
CA LYS A 511 -1.27 -32.63 11.40
C LYS A 511 -0.51 -31.67 12.29
N ARG A 512 -1.19 -31.06 13.27
CA ARG A 512 -0.59 -30.11 14.23
C ARG A 512 0.39 -30.81 15.18
N GLU A 513 0.19 -32.08 15.49
CA GLU A 513 1.18 -32.91 16.19
C GLU A 513 2.25 -33.43 15.21
N GLY A 514 3.49 -33.53 15.68
CA GLY A 514 4.63 -33.97 14.88
C GLY A 514 5.37 -32.82 14.18
N PRO A 515 6.04 -33.08 13.03
CA PRO A 515 7.00 -32.14 12.43
C PRO A 515 6.46 -30.73 12.22
N LEU A 516 5.22 -30.59 11.73
CA LEU A 516 4.59 -29.29 11.50
C LEU A 516 4.51 -28.46 12.78
N GLY A 517 4.01 -29.04 13.87
CA GLY A 517 3.90 -28.36 15.17
C GLY A 517 5.26 -28.00 15.77
N HIS A 518 6.22 -28.93 15.71
CA HIS A 518 7.58 -28.69 16.20
C HIS A 518 8.28 -27.55 15.45
N MET A 519 8.20 -27.55 14.12
CA MET A 519 8.80 -26.49 13.28
C MET A 519 8.08 -25.15 13.48
N ALA A 520 6.75 -25.14 13.60
CA ALA A 520 6.00 -23.92 13.88
C ALA A 520 6.35 -23.33 15.25
N ARG A 521 6.48 -24.17 16.29
CA ARG A 521 6.96 -23.78 17.62
C ARG A 521 8.36 -23.17 17.54
N GLU A 522 9.26 -23.82 16.80
CA GLU A 522 10.64 -23.36 16.65
C GLU A 522 10.70 -21.94 16.07
N LEU A 523 9.94 -21.68 15.00
CA LEU A 523 9.87 -20.34 14.38
C LEU A 523 9.36 -19.28 15.36
N LYS A 524 8.36 -19.63 16.17
CA LYS A 524 7.83 -18.76 17.24
C LYS A 524 8.89 -18.46 18.30
N GLU A 525 9.63 -19.47 18.76
CA GLU A 525 10.72 -19.32 19.73
C GLU A 525 11.84 -18.43 19.17
N ARG A 526 12.26 -18.65 17.92
CA ARG A 526 13.27 -17.82 17.23
C ARG A 526 12.84 -16.35 17.16
N ALA A 527 11.58 -16.07 16.81
CA ALA A 527 11.06 -14.71 16.77
C ALA A 527 11.00 -14.03 18.15
N VAL A 528 10.66 -14.78 19.20
CA VAL A 528 10.70 -14.28 20.59
C VAL A 528 12.13 -13.96 21.00
N LEU A 529 13.09 -14.85 20.75
CA LEU A 529 14.51 -14.61 21.04
C LEU A 529 15.06 -13.39 20.28
N PHE A 530 14.57 -13.13 19.07
CA PHE A 530 14.92 -11.94 18.30
C PHE A 530 14.47 -10.67 19.03
N LEU A 531 13.20 -10.60 19.40
CA LEU A 531 12.69 -9.45 20.13
C LEU A 531 13.33 -9.28 21.51
N GLU A 532 13.67 -10.37 22.21
CA GLU A 532 14.39 -10.31 23.49
C GLU A 532 15.77 -9.65 23.33
N ASP A 533 16.54 -10.03 22.31
CA ASP A 533 17.83 -9.39 22.04
C ASP A 533 17.66 -7.94 21.60
N MET A 534 16.66 -7.64 20.78
CA MET A 534 16.35 -6.27 20.38
C MET A 534 16.07 -5.38 21.59
N VAL A 535 15.22 -5.83 22.53
CA VAL A 535 14.93 -5.09 23.76
C VAL A 535 16.17 -4.95 24.63
N LYS A 536 16.94 -6.03 24.81
CA LYS A 536 18.16 -6.04 25.63
C LYS A 536 19.25 -5.11 25.08
N ASN A 537 19.37 -5.02 23.76
CA ASN A 537 20.45 -4.31 23.07
C ASN A 537 20.08 -2.85 22.72
N GLY A 538 19.07 -2.25 23.35
CA GLY A 538 18.76 -0.83 23.18
C GLY A 538 17.61 -0.50 22.23
N GLY A 539 16.80 -1.49 21.84
CA GLY A 539 15.57 -1.31 21.07
C GLY A 539 15.78 -1.26 19.56
N TYR A 540 14.72 -0.88 18.84
CA TYR A 540 14.65 -0.99 17.38
C TYR A 540 15.77 -0.24 16.65
N PHE A 541 16.04 1.02 17.01
CA PHE A 541 17.05 1.83 16.30
C PHE A 541 18.47 1.24 16.45
N GLN A 542 18.81 0.74 17.64
CA GLN A 542 20.10 0.10 17.84
C GLN A 542 20.18 -1.24 17.09
N ALA A 543 19.11 -2.03 17.09
CA ALA A 543 19.05 -3.28 16.31
C ALA A 543 19.26 -3.04 14.81
N VAL A 544 18.67 -1.98 14.25
CA VAL A 544 18.90 -1.58 12.86
C VAL A 544 20.33 -1.09 12.65
N ALA A 545 20.88 -0.29 13.57
CA ALA A 545 22.27 0.19 13.48
C ALA A 545 23.29 -0.96 13.53
N ASP A 546 22.99 -2.00 14.30
CA ASP A 546 23.79 -3.22 14.43
C ASP A 546 23.55 -4.22 13.27
N GLY A 547 22.75 -3.85 12.26
CA GLY A 547 22.46 -4.70 11.10
C GLY A 547 21.78 -6.02 11.46
N GLN A 548 20.87 -6.02 12.45
CA GLN A 548 20.14 -7.24 12.84
C GLN A 548 19.10 -7.68 11.81
N PHE A 549 18.64 -6.77 10.96
CA PHE A 549 17.65 -7.04 9.92
C PHE A 549 18.32 -7.25 8.56
N VAL A 550 17.67 -8.02 7.69
CA VAL A 550 18.13 -8.38 6.35
C VAL A 550 19.46 -9.16 6.39
N ASP A 551 19.76 -9.81 7.50
CA ASP A 551 20.89 -10.74 7.64
C ASP A 551 20.53 -12.07 6.97
N SER A 552 21.50 -12.75 6.36
CA SER A 552 21.23 -14.01 5.65
C SER A 552 21.16 -15.24 6.55
N GLY A 553 21.58 -15.14 7.82
CA GLY A 553 21.52 -16.22 8.80
C GLY A 553 20.09 -16.54 9.25
N GLN A 554 19.85 -17.80 9.62
CA GLN A 554 18.60 -18.18 10.26
C GLN A 554 18.66 -17.84 11.76
N TYR A 555 18.14 -16.66 12.13
CA TYR A 555 18.20 -16.15 13.49
C TYR A 555 17.95 -17.23 14.57
N PRO A 556 18.80 -17.37 15.59
CA PRO A 556 19.83 -16.43 16.07
C PRO A 556 21.19 -16.51 15.40
N GLU A 557 21.38 -17.37 14.40
CA GLU A 557 22.56 -17.29 13.53
C GLU A 557 22.61 -15.92 12.85
N ARG A 558 23.81 -15.32 12.76
CA ARG A 558 24.02 -14.07 12.02
C ARG A 558 25.32 -14.13 11.22
N HIS A 559 25.22 -13.86 9.93
CA HIS A 559 26.38 -13.77 9.04
C HIS A 559 27.00 -12.38 9.00
N SER A 560 26.40 -11.39 9.68
CA SER A 560 26.87 -10.00 9.71
C SER A 560 26.90 -9.34 8.33
N ASP A 561 25.99 -9.79 7.46
CA ASP A 561 25.71 -9.21 6.14
C ASP A 561 24.38 -8.46 6.09
N GLY A 562 23.72 -8.29 7.26
CA GLY A 562 22.53 -7.48 7.41
C GLY A 562 22.70 -6.01 7.06
N ILE A 563 21.59 -5.33 6.78
CA ILE A 563 21.57 -3.91 6.42
C ILE A 563 21.65 -3.06 7.69
N ALA A 564 22.81 -2.47 7.93
CA ALA A 564 22.99 -1.45 8.97
C ALA A 564 22.54 -0.07 8.48
N ARG A 565 21.69 0.63 9.25
CA ARG A 565 21.33 2.04 9.01
C ARG A 565 21.74 2.90 10.19
N ASP A 566 22.35 4.04 9.91
CA ASP A 566 22.74 5.02 10.93
C ASP A 566 21.50 5.77 11.46
N PRO A 567 21.23 5.78 12.78
CA PRO A 567 20.15 6.57 13.37
C PRO A 567 20.22 8.07 13.06
N GLU A 568 21.42 8.62 12.87
CA GLU A 568 21.65 10.02 12.51
C GLU A 568 21.77 10.24 10.99
N GLY A 569 21.79 9.17 10.20
CA GLY A 569 21.96 9.20 8.76
C GLY A 569 20.69 8.90 7.95
N GLY A 570 20.87 8.72 6.65
CA GLY A 570 19.77 8.44 5.71
C GLY A 570 19.06 9.69 5.20
N ILE A 571 18.12 9.48 4.29
CA ILE A 571 17.38 10.57 3.63
C ILE A 571 16.50 11.28 4.66
N ALA A 572 16.52 12.61 4.62
CA ALA A 572 15.82 13.49 5.56
C ALA A 572 16.24 13.34 7.04
N ALA A 573 17.47 12.89 7.30
CA ALA A 573 18.06 12.96 8.63
C ALA A 573 18.06 14.40 9.20
N GLY A 574 17.88 14.52 10.52
CA GLY A 574 17.84 15.82 11.21
C GLY A 574 16.63 16.70 10.89
N SER A 575 15.64 16.20 10.14
CA SER A 575 14.47 16.98 9.72
C SER A 575 13.34 17.03 10.75
N ILE A 576 13.36 16.20 11.79
CA ILE A 576 12.32 16.21 12.82
C ILE A 576 12.54 17.34 13.83
N VAL A 577 11.45 17.94 14.31
CA VAL A 577 11.49 19.05 15.27
C VAL A 577 10.61 18.71 16.45
N LYS A 578 11.10 18.96 17.66
CA LYS A 578 10.32 18.77 18.88
C LYS A 578 9.17 19.76 18.92
N ARG A 579 7.96 19.28 19.23
CA ARG A 579 6.79 20.13 19.39
C ARG A 579 6.95 21.00 20.64
N GLU A 580 6.67 22.28 20.50
CA GLU A 580 6.64 23.22 21.62
C GLU A 580 5.34 23.09 22.42
N LYS A 581 5.30 23.71 23.61
CA LYS A 581 4.12 23.68 24.50
C LYS A 581 2.87 24.33 23.89
N ASP A 582 3.06 25.19 22.90
CA ASP A 582 2.01 25.87 22.14
C ASP A 582 1.90 25.35 20.71
N TYR A 583 2.46 24.17 20.41
CA TYR A 583 2.30 23.53 19.11
C TYR A 583 0.82 23.29 18.81
N LEU A 584 0.37 23.75 17.64
CA LEU A 584 -1.04 23.62 17.23
C LEU A 584 -1.16 23.15 15.79
N ALA A 585 -1.94 22.07 15.61
CA ALA A 585 -2.41 21.59 14.32
C ALA A 585 -3.95 21.60 14.31
N PRO A 586 -4.60 22.58 13.66
CA PRO A 586 -6.04 22.81 13.74
C PRO A 586 -6.82 21.96 12.71
N VAL A 587 -6.55 20.66 12.66
CA VAL A 587 -7.11 19.74 11.64
C VAL A 587 -7.52 18.40 12.27
N THR A 588 -8.52 17.76 11.69
CA THR A 588 -9.02 16.44 12.08
C THR A 588 -7.97 15.37 11.82
N ALA A 589 -7.94 14.32 12.66
CA ALA A 589 -7.03 13.18 12.54
C ALA A 589 -5.54 13.56 12.57
N HIS A 590 -5.15 14.42 13.52
CA HIS A 590 -3.75 14.70 13.83
C HIS A 590 -3.24 13.81 14.95
N PHE A 591 -2.12 13.13 14.74
CA PHE A 591 -1.46 12.36 15.80
C PHE A 591 -0.40 13.19 16.52
N GLY A 592 -0.26 12.99 17.83
CA GLY A 592 0.77 13.59 18.68
C GLY A 592 0.28 14.77 19.52
N TYR A 593 1.18 15.37 20.30
CA TYR A 593 0.87 16.52 21.14
C TYR A 593 0.26 17.66 20.32
N ASN A 594 -0.85 18.20 20.78
CA ASN A 594 -1.56 19.30 20.16
C ASN A 594 -2.18 20.15 21.27
N SER A 595 -1.93 21.46 21.27
CA SER A 595 -2.50 22.39 22.25
C SER A 595 -3.98 22.70 21.99
N LEU A 596 -4.57 22.13 20.95
CA LEU A 596 -6.01 22.17 20.69
C LEU A 596 -6.77 21.40 21.78
N GLU A 597 -7.87 21.96 22.27
CA GLU A 597 -8.75 21.26 23.20
C GLU A 597 -9.36 20.02 22.53
N GLN A 598 -9.45 18.90 23.26
CA GLN A 598 -10.04 17.66 22.75
C GLN A 598 -11.50 17.81 22.31
N THR A 599 -12.20 18.83 22.81
CA THR A 599 -13.60 19.16 22.49
C THR A 599 -13.75 20.20 21.37
N ALA A 600 -12.65 20.64 20.75
CA ALA A 600 -12.72 21.63 19.68
C ALA A 600 -13.46 21.05 18.47
N ASP A 601 -14.53 21.73 18.06
CA ASP A 601 -15.27 21.39 16.84
C ASP A 601 -14.51 21.90 15.61
N LEU A 602 -14.04 20.98 14.79
CA LEU A 602 -13.39 21.24 13.51
C LEU A 602 -14.33 20.97 12.31
N SER A 603 -15.63 20.83 12.56
CA SER A 603 -16.60 20.56 11.49
C SER A 603 -16.62 21.70 10.47
N GLY A 604 -16.33 21.35 9.21
CA GLY A 604 -16.26 22.29 8.10
C GLY A 604 -14.99 23.14 8.06
N ALA A 605 -14.05 22.90 8.98
CA ALA A 605 -12.79 23.64 9.09
C ALA A 605 -11.66 23.09 8.21
N ASP A 606 -11.78 21.84 7.78
CA ASP A 606 -10.75 21.12 7.03
C ASP A 606 -11.32 20.33 5.86
N THR A 607 -10.44 19.84 4.99
CA THR A 607 -10.81 19.10 3.77
C THR A 607 -11.49 17.75 4.05
N PHE A 608 -11.30 17.17 5.24
CA PHE A 608 -11.94 15.90 5.62
C PHE A 608 -13.42 16.09 5.93
N SER A 609 -13.77 17.22 6.52
CA SER A 609 -15.15 17.60 6.84
C SER A 609 -15.82 18.45 5.75
N ASN A 610 -15.04 19.15 4.92
CA ASN A 610 -15.50 19.95 3.79
C ASN A 610 -14.61 19.75 2.54
N PRO A 611 -14.98 18.82 1.64
CA PRO A 611 -14.22 18.55 0.41
C PRO A 611 -14.06 19.73 -0.55
N ASP A 612 -14.90 20.77 -0.46
CA ASP A 612 -14.80 21.98 -1.30
C ASP A 612 -13.52 22.79 -1.01
N LEU A 613 -12.86 22.54 0.12
CA LEU A 613 -11.59 23.16 0.48
C LEU A 613 -10.40 22.51 -0.24
N ILE A 614 -10.57 21.35 -0.89
CA ILE A 614 -9.48 20.62 -1.53
C ILE A 614 -9.00 21.42 -2.75
N PRO A 615 -7.74 21.86 -2.79
CA PRO A 615 -7.20 22.55 -3.95
C PRO A 615 -7.05 21.59 -5.14
N TRP A 616 -7.38 22.09 -6.33
CA TRP A 616 -7.21 21.36 -7.59
C TRP A 616 -6.05 21.93 -8.41
N THR A 617 -5.19 21.04 -8.90
CA THR A 617 -4.16 21.36 -9.91
C THR A 617 -4.31 20.34 -11.02
N ASP A 618 -4.60 20.81 -12.23
CA ASP A 618 -4.87 19.92 -13.36
C ASP A 618 -3.58 19.31 -13.93
N GLU A 619 -2.70 20.13 -14.49
CA GLU A 619 -1.38 19.74 -14.98
C GLU A 619 -0.35 20.81 -14.62
N LEU A 620 0.89 20.39 -14.36
CA LEU A 620 2.04 21.29 -14.20
C LEU A 620 2.96 21.26 -15.42
N ASP A 621 3.07 20.11 -16.09
CA ASP A 621 3.87 19.93 -17.28
C ASP A 621 2.97 19.90 -18.53
N PRO A 622 3.12 20.87 -19.46
CA PRO A 622 2.29 20.91 -20.66
C PRO A 622 2.68 19.85 -21.70
N GLU A 623 3.86 19.24 -21.62
CA GLU A 623 4.36 18.26 -22.60
C GLU A 623 4.22 16.81 -22.11
N ASP A 624 4.48 16.55 -20.83
CA ASP A 624 4.30 15.22 -20.23
C ASP A 624 3.01 15.14 -19.42
N ASN A 625 1.90 14.90 -20.13
CA ASN A 625 0.60 14.68 -19.52
C ASN A 625 -0.32 13.77 -20.36
N VAL A 626 -1.38 13.30 -19.72
CA VAL A 626 -2.38 12.42 -20.31
C VAL A 626 -3.06 13.01 -21.55
N HIS A 627 -3.23 14.33 -21.63
CA HIS A 627 -3.87 14.95 -22.79
C HIS A 627 -3.02 14.79 -24.04
N GLN A 628 -1.69 14.92 -23.93
CA GLN A 628 -0.80 14.67 -25.07
C GLN A 628 -0.85 13.22 -25.52
N ARG A 629 -0.88 12.27 -24.57
CA ARG A 629 -0.93 10.83 -24.86
C ARG A 629 -2.27 10.39 -25.47
N LEU A 630 -3.39 10.97 -25.03
CA LEU A 630 -4.72 10.64 -25.55
C LEU A 630 -4.96 11.11 -27.00
N ARG A 631 -4.20 12.07 -27.52
CA ARG A 631 -4.35 12.51 -28.93
C ARG A 631 -4.14 11.38 -29.93
N GLN A 632 -3.16 10.49 -29.67
CA GLN A 632 -2.90 9.33 -30.52
C GLN A 632 -4.09 8.36 -30.50
N LEU A 633 -4.63 8.07 -29.32
CA LEU A 633 -5.84 7.23 -29.15
C LEU A 633 -7.03 7.81 -29.92
N GLU A 634 -7.26 9.12 -29.85
CA GLU A 634 -8.35 9.78 -30.56
C GLU A 634 -8.17 9.73 -32.08
N GLU A 635 -6.94 9.90 -32.56
CA GLU A 635 -6.61 9.80 -33.97
C GLU A 635 -6.84 8.37 -34.52
N ASP A 636 -6.36 7.36 -33.79
CA ASP A 636 -6.53 5.96 -34.17
C ASP A 636 -8.00 5.54 -34.15
N ARG A 637 -8.77 5.99 -33.15
CA ARG A 637 -10.24 5.81 -33.09
C ARG A 637 -10.94 6.44 -34.30
N ARG A 638 -10.57 7.68 -34.66
CA ARG A 638 -11.15 8.40 -35.82
C ARG A 638 -10.85 7.68 -37.14
N LYS A 639 -9.67 7.07 -37.27
CA LYS A 639 -9.25 6.33 -38.46
C LYS A 639 -9.72 4.87 -38.46
N HIS A 640 -10.42 4.41 -37.43
CA HIS A 640 -10.81 3.02 -37.22
C HIS A 640 -9.62 2.04 -37.30
N LEU A 641 -8.46 2.46 -36.81
CA LEU A 641 -7.26 1.62 -36.78
C LEU A 641 -7.32 0.65 -35.60
N LEU A 642 -6.82 -0.57 -35.84
CA LEU A 642 -6.68 -1.59 -34.83
C LEU A 642 -5.27 -2.18 -34.91
N LYS A 643 -4.60 -2.21 -33.76
CA LYS A 643 -3.30 -2.85 -33.59
C LYS A 643 -3.35 -3.75 -32.36
N PRO A 644 -2.53 -4.82 -32.32
CA PRO A 644 -2.29 -5.56 -31.08
C PRO A 644 -1.77 -4.61 -29.99
N GLU A 645 -2.07 -4.96 -28.75
CA GLU A 645 -1.55 -4.28 -27.56
C GLU A 645 -1.36 -5.28 -26.42
N VAL A 646 -0.37 -5.02 -25.59
CA VAL A 646 -0.09 -5.83 -24.39
C VAL A 646 -0.25 -5.05 -23.11
N GLU A 647 -0.01 -3.74 -23.12
CA GLU A 647 -0.22 -2.87 -21.96
C GLU A 647 -0.71 -1.47 -22.28
N TRP A 648 -0.30 -0.88 -23.41
CA TRP A 648 -0.64 0.48 -23.81
C TRP A 648 -1.39 0.50 -25.12
N HIS A 649 -2.18 1.55 -25.35
CA HIS A 649 -3.00 1.62 -26.56
C HIS A 649 -2.18 1.43 -27.84
N GLY A 650 -2.47 0.33 -28.57
CA GLY A 650 -1.88 0.06 -29.88
C GLY A 650 -0.36 -0.05 -29.92
N ASP A 651 0.28 -0.48 -28.83
CA ASP A 651 1.75 -0.65 -28.72
C ASP A 651 2.34 -1.61 -29.78
N GLY A 652 1.51 -2.44 -30.42
CA GLY A 652 1.88 -3.30 -31.53
C GLY A 652 2.66 -4.55 -31.12
N ILE A 653 2.80 -4.81 -29.82
CA ILE A 653 3.58 -5.93 -29.30
C ILE A 653 2.77 -7.23 -29.43
N VAL A 654 3.45 -8.30 -29.82
CA VAL A 654 2.92 -9.66 -29.90
C VAL A 654 3.93 -10.65 -29.34
N GLN A 655 3.45 -11.79 -28.83
CA GLN A 655 4.30 -12.91 -28.41
C GLN A 655 4.26 -14.02 -29.44
N ILE A 656 5.42 -14.53 -29.82
CA ILE A 656 5.57 -15.68 -30.72
C ILE A 656 6.29 -16.79 -29.95
N ASN A 657 5.73 -17.99 -29.93
CA ASN A 657 6.36 -19.19 -29.37
C ASN A 657 6.68 -20.16 -30.51
N VAL A 658 7.95 -20.51 -30.66
CA VAL A 658 8.45 -21.42 -31.70
C VAL A 658 9.43 -22.41 -31.10
N PHE A 659 9.47 -23.61 -31.67
CA PHE A 659 10.43 -24.65 -31.30
C PHE A 659 11.41 -24.88 -32.45
N PHE A 660 12.70 -24.79 -32.17
CA PHE A 660 13.76 -25.18 -33.11
C PHE A 660 14.50 -26.40 -32.57
N PRO A 661 14.64 -27.49 -33.36
CA PRO A 661 15.31 -28.71 -32.93
C PRO A 661 16.86 -28.59 -33.02
N VAL A 662 17.42 -27.57 -32.39
CA VAL A 662 18.86 -27.24 -32.37
C VAL A 662 19.28 -26.82 -30.96
N SER A 663 20.56 -26.46 -30.75
CA SER A 663 21.02 -25.93 -29.45
C SER A 663 20.34 -24.60 -29.09
N LEU A 664 20.34 -24.23 -27.80
CA LEU A 664 19.70 -23.00 -27.33
C LEU A 664 20.22 -21.76 -28.06
N ASP A 665 21.53 -21.59 -28.18
CA ASP A 665 22.15 -20.45 -28.87
C ASP A 665 21.73 -20.35 -30.35
N LEU A 666 21.65 -21.49 -31.05
CA LEU A 666 21.19 -21.53 -32.44
C LEU A 666 19.68 -21.29 -32.55
N ALA A 667 18.89 -21.77 -31.60
CA ALA A 667 17.45 -21.56 -31.53
C ALA A 667 17.12 -20.09 -31.27
N GLU A 668 17.87 -19.41 -30.40
CA GLU A 668 17.74 -17.98 -30.14
C GLU A 668 18.05 -17.17 -31.41
N ALA A 669 19.20 -17.41 -32.05
CA ALA A 669 19.56 -16.74 -33.29
C ALA A 669 18.54 -17.00 -34.41
N ALA A 670 18.08 -18.25 -34.56
CA ALA A 670 17.06 -18.61 -35.54
C ALA A 670 15.70 -17.96 -35.24
N ALA A 671 15.33 -17.81 -33.96
CA ALA A 671 14.10 -17.12 -33.55
C ALA A 671 14.14 -15.63 -33.88
N LEU A 672 15.28 -14.96 -33.66
CA LEU A 672 15.47 -13.56 -34.03
C LEU A 672 15.39 -13.35 -35.54
N GLU A 673 16.05 -14.22 -36.32
CA GLU A 673 15.98 -14.20 -37.79
C GLU A 673 14.56 -14.50 -38.31
N LEU A 674 13.84 -15.41 -37.68
CA LEU A 674 12.45 -15.71 -38.01
C LEU A 674 11.56 -14.49 -37.73
N ALA A 675 11.70 -13.88 -36.56
CA ALA A 675 10.93 -12.69 -36.18
C ALA A 675 11.19 -11.52 -37.14
N ALA A 676 12.46 -11.28 -37.52
CA ALA A 676 12.85 -10.24 -38.47
C ALA A 676 12.33 -10.47 -39.90
N LYS A 677 11.93 -11.72 -40.24
CA LYS A 677 11.33 -12.07 -41.55
C LYS A 677 9.81 -12.18 -41.51
N MET A 678 9.20 -12.05 -40.33
CA MET A 678 7.76 -12.20 -40.15
C MET A 678 6.96 -10.94 -40.50
N ASN A 679 7.63 -9.82 -40.81
CA ASN A 679 7.19 -8.63 -41.58
C ASN A 679 8.41 -7.70 -41.73
#